data_AF-A0A835ZJH7-F1
#
_entry.id   AF-A0A835ZJH7-F1
#
_cell.length_a   1.000
_cell.length_b   1.000
_cell.length_c   1.000
_cell.angle_alpha   90.00
_cell.angle_beta   90.00
_cell.angle_gamma   90.00
#
_symmetry.space_group_name_H-M   'P 1'
#
loop_
_entity.id
_entity.type
_entity.pdbx_description
1 polymer ?
#
loop_
_entity_poly.entity_id
_entity_poly.type
_entity_poly.pdbx_seq_one_letter_code
_entity_poly.pdbx_strand_id
1 'polypeptide(L)'
;MTLWCRCVLLCSIAFSCRLRLAAAGWIDADTPDSAYSTASLTTGDEYLLVMSDEFEKDGRAFEDGMDPRWGALHKNDYTNAALQFYAKDAVTTTDGFLKVTTTNEDVTFKYWDDDARGYKHMTKNYKSGMVMGWNKFCFKGGVVEVSAALPGQAYIGGLWPAIWLLGNLARATYTGSSDYTWPWSYNECNRTSAQTAQYQIQQEINACDALKHYGMEPFRGRGSPEIDLLEAMPGRDPYSPYVVGKPYVSTSYQHPPTAQWPVSALSALTRTARTCARSSACDAPQVSPGLTHNRPLLGKWPTPGTWYEDGIEYGKNTSQNLYFYGSKLDHEPESRTYWADAISANHALSPTHFHDQHMYRLEWQGGDEGYLRWFIDGEFVFGMTQETFKQTGALIPDEPMYLLFNTAVSSMWGFPAPCPTSKCSCDCWDARDAKCQCAVPKNMNELFPAHFLVDYVRVYQNPADPTQEIGCSPASTPTEQWIRGHAELYMEPGETTYMRAVPHGGGACMSDADCGGGGADTGVCRGGELARACQCSEAWTGPHCRAPAGFDDAPPGGGGGAGGAGGGAGAFARPTVPPALAAAAAALAAMFLGTGAVRAAHRRKNRGIRTCITRQPCVEHWCRPALVRLRFAAHMSSRHTTKPLTRPALPRAFRPESAGYAALDARNATVANHALDPAAALQRTYGGAGSTH
;
A
#
# COMPACT_ATOMS: atom_id res chain seq x y z
N MET A 1 37.73 7.03 -40.13
CA MET A 1 36.32 7.31 -40.49
C MET A 1 35.35 6.23 -40.01
N THR A 2 35.55 4.94 -40.32
CA THR A 2 34.62 3.84 -39.96
C THR A 2 34.29 3.68 -38.47
N LEU A 3 35.21 4.00 -37.55
CA LEU A 3 34.92 4.02 -36.10
C LEU A 3 33.91 5.11 -35.72
N TRP A 4 34.02 6.30 -36.33
CA TRP A 4 33.20 7.47 -36.00
C TRP A 4 31.73 7.25 -36.38
N CYS A 5 31.47 6.67 -37.55
CA CYS A 5 30.11 6.29 -37.97
C CYS A 5 29.45 5.28 -37.03
N ARG A 6 30.20 4.38 -36.36
CA ARG A 6 29.63 3.46 -35.37
C ARG A 6 29.24 4.15 -34.07
N CYS A 7 30.07 5.07 -33.57
CA CYS A 7 29.71 5.89 -32.42
C CYS A 7 28.50 6.77 -32.71
N VAL A 8 28.44 7.42 -33.88
CA VAL A 8 27.29 8.24 -34.29
C VAL A 8 26.03 7.39 -34.39
N LEU A 9 26.05 6.21 -35.04
CA LEU A 9 24.85 5.38 -35.15
C LEU A 9 24.36 4.86 -33.79
N LEU A 10 25.27 4.46 -32.89
CA LEU A 10 24.91 4.02 -31.54
C LEU A 10 24.36 5.18 -30.69
N CYS A 11 24.96 6.38 -30.76
CA CYS A 11 24.39 7.58 -30.15
C CYS A 11 23.01 7.88 -30.73
N SER A 12 22.82 7.87 -32.05
CA SER A 12 21.53 8.15 -32.68
C SER A 12 20.46 7.12 -32.31
N ILE A 13 20.81 5.84 -32.17
CA ILE A 13 19.86 4.80 -31.71
C ILE A 13 19.51 5.01 -30.23
N ALA A 14 20.50 5.28 -29.36
CA ALA A 14 20.24 5.60 -27.96
C ALA A 14 19.40 6.88 -27.79
N PHE A 15 19.65 7.91 -28.59
CA PHE A 15 18.88 9.15 -28.59
C PHE A 15 17.45 8.94 -29.14
N SER A 16 17.29 8.08 -30.16
CA SER A 16 15.98 7.70 -30.72
C SER A 16 15.17 6.83 -29.76
N CYS A 17 15.83 6.09 -28.85
CA CYS A 17 15.18 5.37 -27.76
C CYS A 17 14.74 6.33 -26.65
N ARG A 18 15.64 7.25 -26.24
CA ARG A 18 15.34 8.30 -25.24
C ARG A 18 14.18 9.22 -25.66
N LEU A 19 14.09 9.57 -26.95
CA LEU A 19 12.95 10.32 -27.51
C LEU A 19 11.68 9.47 -27.79
N ARG A 20 11.55 8.28 -27.20
CA ARG A 20 10.36 7.41 -27.34
C ARG A 20 9.83 6.76 -26.07
N LEU A 21 10.46 6.95 -24.91
CA LEU A 21 9.89 6.54 -23.62
C LEU A 21 9.30 7.69 -22.79
N ALA A 22 9.59 8.95 -23.13
CA ALA A 22 8.87 10.12 -22.60
C ALA A 22 7.52 10.34 -23.31
N ALA A 23 6.72 9.27 -23.43
CA ALA A 23 5.30 9.36 -23.76
C ALA A 23 4.51 9.45 -22.44
N ALA A 24 3.41 10.20 -22.42
CA ALA A 24 2.61 10.34 -21.21
C ALA A 24 2.08 8.97 -20.75
N GLY A 25 2.52 8.52 -19.57
CA GLY A 25 2.22 7.20 -19.02
C GLY A 25 2.44 7.17 -17.51
N TRP A 26 2.32 5.96 -16.93
CA TRP A 26 2.32 5.79 -15.48
C TRP A 26 3.69 5.96 -14.80
N ILE A 27 4.79 5.81 -15.54
CA ILE A 27 6.15 6.06 -15.04
C ILE A 27 6.39 7.57 -14.94
N ASP A 28 6.97 8.02 -13.83
CA ASP A 28 7.36 9.42 -13.61
C ASP A 28 8.60 9.80 -14.45
N ALA A 29 8.71 11.08 -14.82
CA ALA A 29 9.81 11.57 -15.63
C ALA A 29 11.14 11.67 -14.85
N ASP A 30 11.05 11.80 -13.52
CA ASP A 30 12.19 11.91 -12.61
C ASP A 30 12.67 10.54 -12.06
N THR A 31 11.99 9.43 -12.39
CA THR A 31 12.39 8.07 -11.97
C THR A 31 13.79 7.71 -12.50
N PRO A 32 14.74 7.28 -11.64
CA PRO A 32 16.10 7.01 -12.06
C PRO A 32 16.22 5.75 -12.94
N ASP A 33 17.14 5.77 -13.92
CA ASP A 33 17.48 4.65 -14.83
C ASP A 33 17.61 3.27 -14.11
N SER A 34 18.07 3.26 -12.85
CA SER A 34 18.25 2.05 -12.03
C SER A 34 16.98 1.45 -11.43
N ALA A 35 15.85 2.16 -11.46
CA ALA A 35 14.57 1.72 -10.90
C ALA A 35 13.56 1.25 -11.98
N TYR A 36 13.99 1.10 -13.24
CA TYR A 36 13.14 0.58 -14.32
C TYR A 36 12.93 -0.95 -14.25
N SER A 37 13.66 -1.65 -13.39
CA SER A 37 13.46 -3.07 -13.11
C SER A 37 13.88 -3.42 -11.68
N THR A 38 13.23 -4.44 -11.11
CA THR A 38 13.57 -5.02 -9.81
C THR A 38 13.55 -6.56 -9.92
N ALA A 39 14.26 -7.25 -9.03
CA ALA A 39 14.20 -8.72 -8.95
C ALA A 39 13.29 -9.12 -7.79
N SER A 40 12.52 -10.21 -7.91
CA SER A 40 11.80 -10.78 -6.75
C SER A 40 12.79 -11.22 -5.68
N LEU A 41 12.54 -10.81 -4.44
CA LEU A 41 13.24 -11.26 -3.24
C LEU A 41 12.83 -12.71 -2.86
N THR A 42 11.70 -13.18 -3.39
CA THR A 42 11.21 -14.56 -3.25
C THR A 42 11.88 -15.51 -4.25
N THR A 43 11.84 -15.21 -5.55
CA THR A 43 12.23 -16.16 -6.63
C THR A 43 13.50 -15.77 -7.38
N GLY A 44 13.85 -14.48 -7.40
CA GLY A 44 14.90 -13.92 -8.25
C GLY A 44 14.47 -13.60 -9.69
N ASP A 45 13.19 -13.75 -10.03
CA ASP A 45 12.66 -13.37 -11.36
C ASP A 45 12.69 -11.84 -11.59
N GLU A 46 12.78 -11.42 -12.85
CA GLU A 46 12.85 -10.02 -13.26
C GLU A 46 11.45 -9.40 -13.45
N TYR A 47 11.20 -8.29 -12.75
CA TYR A 47 9.98 -7.49 -12.82
C TYR A 47 10.32 -6.12 -13.41
N LEU A 48 9.51 -5.64 -14.35
CA LEU A 48 9.69 -4.35 -15.02
C LEU A 48 8.79 -3.30 -14.38
N LEU A 49 9.30 -2.06 -14.24
CA LEU A 49 8.53 -0.95 -13.71
C LEU A 49 7.34 -0.64 -14.64
N VAL A 50 6.14 -0.61 -14.07
CA VAL A 50 4.89 -0.29 -14.76
C VAL A 50 4.30 1.05 -14.34
N MET A 51 4.59 1.52 -13.11
CA MET A 51 4.14 2.81 -12.60
C MET A 51 5.12 3.36 -11.58
N SER A 52 5.28 4.68 -11.56
CA SER A 52 5.96 5.38 -10.48
C SER A 52 5.37 6.77 -10.22
N ASP A 53 5.68 7.27 -9.02
CA ASP A 53 5.55 8.67 -8.65
C ASP A 53 6.70 8.98 -7.68
N GLU A 54 7.57 9.92 -8.05
CA GLU A 54 8.78 10.29 -7.29
C GLU A 54 8.60 11.62 -6.55
N PHE A 55 7.41 12.24 -6.65
CA PHE A 55 6.97 13.43 -5.90
C PHE A 55 7.82 14.72 -5.95
N GLU A 56 8.96 14.72 -6.65
CA GLU A 56 9.90 15.84 -6.90
C GLU A 56 9.24 17.18 -7.30
N LYS A 57 8.03 17.15 -7.87
CA LYS A 57 7.32 18.36 -8.27
C LYS A 57 6.58 19.05 -7.11
N ASP A 58 7.25 20.00 -6.47
CA ASP A 58 6.70 20.87 -5.41
C ASP A 58 5.30 21.47 -5.68
N GLY A 59 4.46 21.44 -4.64
CA GLY A 59 3.17 22.12 -4.59
C GLY A 59 2.05 21.48 -5.42
N ARG A 60 2.08 20.16 -5.63
CA ARG A 60 0.95 19.41 -6.16
C ARG A 60 -0.22 19.46 -5.18
N ALA A 61 -1.37 19.93 -5.66
CA ALA A 61 -2.64 19.80 -4.97
C ALA A 61 -3.28 18.48 -5.36
N PHE A 62 -3.87 17.77 -4.38
CA PHE A 62 -4.46 16.45 -4.58
C PHE A 62 -6.00 16.43 -4.46
N GLU A 63 -6.66 17.59 -4.43
CA GLU A 63 -8.14 17.62 -4.48
C GLU A 63 -8.68 16.89 -5.73
N ASP A 64 -9.90 16.35 -5.64
CA ASP A 64 -10.59 15.76 -6.78
C ASP A 64 -10.65 16.73 -7.98
N GLY A 65 -10.15 16.25 -9.12
CA GLY A 65 -9.90 17.03 -10.34
C GLY A 65 -8.54 17.73 -10.45
N MET A 66 -7.59 17.55 -9.50
CA MET A 66 -6.27 18.21 -9.56
C MET A 66 -5.14 17.34 -10.12
N ASP A 67 -5.10 16.04 -9.78
CA ASP A 67 -4.01 15.10 -10.10
C ASP A 67 -4.59 13.81 -10.73
N PRO A 68 -3.96 13.21 -11.76
CA PRO A 68 -4.49 12.03 -12.43
C PRO A 68 -4.20 10.72 -11.68
N ARG A 69 -3.10 10.62 -10.93
CA ARG A 69 -2.71 9.41 -10.18
C ARG A 69 -3.42 9.34 -8.82
N TRP A 70 -3.56 10.48 -8.14
CA TRP A 70 -3.98 10.53 -6.73
C TRP A 70 -5.20 11.42 -6.49
N GLY A 71 -5.91 11.17 -5.39
CA GLY A 71 -6.96 12.03 -4.86
C GLY A 71 -6.97 12.05 -3.34
N ALA A 72 -6.99 13.22 -2.73
CA ALA A 72 -6.99 13.46 -1.30
C ALA A 72 -8.40 13.83 -0.78
N LEU A 73 -8.77 13.27 0.37
CA LEU A 73 -10.09 13.46 0.96
C LEU A 73 -10.25 14.84 1.62
N HIS A 74 -11.47 15.40 1.54
CA HIS A 74 -11.89 16.56 2.32
C HIS A 74 -13.23 16.27 3.01
N LYS A 75 -13.21 15.34 3.98
CA LYS A 75 -14.40 14.89 4.70
C LYS A 75 -14.07 14.34 6.08
N ASN A 76 -15.12 14.12 6.86
CA ASN A 76 -15.01 13.41 8.12
C ASN A 76 -14.70 11.92 7.91
N ASP A 77 -13.93 11.34 8.83
CA ASP A 77 -13.84 9.91 9.00
C ASP A 77 -14.91 9.43 9.98
N TYR A 78 -15.80 8.56 9.51
CA TYR A 78 -16.91 7.99 10.27
C TYR A 78 -16.58 6.62 10.86
N THR A 79 -15.42 6.06 10.50
CA THR A 79 -14.92 4.75 10.94
C THR A 79 -14.00 4.86 12.15
N ASN A 80 -13.55 3.72 12.68
CA ASN A 80 -12.34 3.59 13.50
C ASN A 80 -12.31 4.47 14.77
N ALA A 81 -13.47 4.92 15.27
CA ALA A 81 -13.58 5.94 16.33
C ALA A 81 -12.68 7.18 16.08
N ALA A 82 -12.54 7.56 14.80
CA ALA A 82 -11.60 8.57 14.34
C ALA A 82 -11.79 9.93 15.02
N LEU A 83 -10.67 10.57 15.38
CA LEU A 83 -10.60 11.89 16.04
C LEU A 83 -10.14 12.98 15.06
N GLN A 84 -9.65 12.61 13.87
CA GLN A 84 -9.28 13.53 12.81
C GLN A 84 -10.44 13.85 11.85
N PHE A 85 -10.36 15.01 11.20
CA PHE A 85 -11.00 15.28 9.91
C PHE A 85 -9.92 15.15 8.81
N TYR A 86 -10.24 14.46 7.71
CA TYR A 86 -9.33 14.38 6.56
C TYR A 86 -9.53 15.57 5.64
N ALA A 87 -8.46 16.31 5.37
CA ALA A 87 -8.50 17.56 4.62
C ALA A 87 -7.48 17.58 3.46
N LYS A 88 -7.98 17.93 2.27
CA LYS A 88 -7.19 18.08 1.03
C LYS A 88 -5.98 19.01 1.13
N ASP A 89 -6.03 20.03 1.99
CA ASP A 89 -4.94 20.99 2.26
C ASP A 89 -3.86 20.42 3.20
N ALA A 90 -4.11 19.28 3.84
CA ALA A 90 -3.14 18.55 4.64
C ALA A 90 -2.25 17.60 3.82
N VAL A 91 -2.41 17.57 2.48
CA VAL A 91 -1.62 16.75 1.56
C VAL A 91 -1.08 17.63 0.43
N THR A 92 0.25 17.63 0.27
CA THR A 92 0.96 18.33 -0.82
C THR A 92 2.26 17.58 -1.12
N THR A 93 2.90 17.86 -2.25
CA THR A 93 4.35 17.59 -2.41
C THR A 93 5.16 18.77 -1.88
N THR A 94 6.29 18.49 -1.21
CA THR A 94 7.29 19.50 -0.80
C THR A 94 8.65 18.83 -0.54
N ASP A 95 9.74 19.47 -0.96
CA ASP A 95 11.13 19.05 -0.69
C ASP A 95 11.46 17.62 -1.20
N GLY A 96 10.83 17.20 -2.30
CA GLY A 96 10.96 15.85 -2.88
C GLY A 96 9.94 14.82 -2.38
N PHE A 97 9.16 15.13 -1.33
CA PHE A 97 8.27 14.15 -0.69
C PHE A 97 6.79 14.44 -0.94
N LEU A 98 5.98 13.39 -1.11
CA LEU A 98 4.56 13.43 -0.78
C LEU A 98 4.43 13.56 0.74
N LYS A 99 3.83 14.66 1.18
CA LYS A 99 3.79 15.10 2.58
C LYS A 99 2.36 15.13 3.09
N VAL A 100 1.99 14.11 3.84
CA VAL A 100 0.74 14.07 4.62
C VAL A 100 1.02 14.68 5.99
N THR A 101 0.30 15.74 6.35
CA THR A 101 0.52 16.49 7.60
C THR A 101 -0.64 16.32 8.57
N THR A 102 -0.35 16.04 9.84
CA THR A 102 -1.35 16.03 10.92
C THR A 102 -1.11 17.22 11.86
N THR A 103 -2.17 17.94 12.23
CA THR A 103 -2.14 19.07 13.17
C THR A 103 -3.21 18.93 14.25
N ASN A 104 -2.97 19.52 15.42
CA ASN A 104 -3.92 19.71 16.53
C ASN A 104 -4.80 20.95 16.31
N GLU A 105 -5.41 21.03 15.13
CA GLU A 105 -6.22 22.13 14.61
C GLU A 105 -7.72 21.76 14.66
N ASP A 106 -8.56 22.66 15.19
CA ASP A 106 -10.00 22.41 15.30
C ASP A 106 -10.72 22.59 13.96
N VAL A 107 -11.07 21.48 13.30
CA VAL A 107 -11.86 21.50 12.07
C VAL A 107 -13.33 21.39 12.43
N THR A 108 -14.08 22.48 12.24
CA THR A 108 -15.55 22.48 12.35
C THR A 108 -16.19 22.35 10.98
N PHE A 109 -16.93 21.28 10.75
CA PHE A 109 -17.60 20.97 9.49
C PHE A 109 -19.09 20.73 9.69
N LYS A 110 -19.83 20.73 8.59
CA LYS A 110 -21.27 20.51 8.52
C LYS A 110 -21.53 19.07 8.08
N TYR A 111 -22.34 18.32 8.84
CA TYR A 111 -22.68 16.93 8.56
C TYR A 111 -24.20 16.73 8.55
N TRP A 112 -24.68 15.69 7.87
CA TRP A 112 -26.10 15.32 7.87
C TRP A 112 -26.43 14.41 9.05
N ASP A 113 -27.49 14.72 9.80
CA ASP A 113 -27.90 13.99 10.99
C ASP A 113 -29.30 13.39 10.78
N ASP A 114 -29.37 12.06 10.63
CA ASP A 114 -30.62 11.36 10.29
C ASP A 114 -31.69 11.39 11.39
N ASP A 115 -31.28 11.45 12.67
CA ASP A 115 -32.22 11.56 13.79
C ASP A 115 -32.92 12.93 13.79
N ALA A 116 -32.18 14.01 13.48
CA ALA A 116 -32.73 15.35 13.30
C ALA A 116 -33.31 15.61 11.90
N ARG A 117 -33.03 14.74 10.92
CA ARG A 117 -33.33 14.92 9.49
C ARG A 117 -32.87 16.28 8.95
N GLY A 118 -31.66 16.68 9.32
CA GLY A 118 -31.12 17.99 9.02
C GLY A 118 -29.63 18.09 9.27
N TYR A 119 -29.03 19.18 8.80
CA TYR A 119 -27.60 19.40 8.97
C TYR A 119 -27.27 19.96 10.36
N LYS A 120 -26.24 19.38 10.98
CA LYS A 120 -25.61 19.88 12.22
C LYS A 120 -24.14 20.22 11.94
N HIS A 121 -23.48 20.82 12.93
CA HIS A 121 -22.03 21.02 12.91
C HIS A 121 -21.35 20.10 13.92
N MET A 122 -20.16 19.61 13.58
CA MET A 122 -19.28 18.84 14.44
C MET A 122 -17.88 19.44 14.37
N THR A 123 -17.14 19.39 15.47
CA THR A 123 -15.73 19.80 15.54
C THR A 123 -14.87 18.57 15.83
N LYS A 124 -13.77 18.40 15.10
CA LYS A 124 -12.69 17.45 15.39
C LYS A 124 -11.45 18.24 15.80
N ASN A 125 -10.71 17.78 16.81
CA ASN A 125 -9.55 18.51 17.34
C ASN A 125 -8.25 18.26 16.56
N TYR A 126 -8.30 17.42 15.52
CA TYR A 126 -7.17 17.10 14.66
C TYR A 126 -7.56 17.26 13.19
N LYS A 127 -6.66 17.86 12.39
CA LYS A 127 -6.70 17.83 10.93
C LYS A 127 -5.63 16.88 10.44
N SER A 128 -5.92 16.07 9.42
CA SER A 128 -4.95 15.14 8.82
C SER A 128 -5.20 14.94 7.34
N GLY A 129 -4.35 14.18 6.66
CA GLY A 129 -4.54 13.78 5.26
C GLY A 129 -4.81 12.28 5.09
N MET A 130 -5.59 11.97 4.05
CA MET A 130 -5.67 10.67 3.40
C MET A 130 -5.65 10.93 1.89
N VAL A 131 -4.82 10.20 1.15
CA VAL A 131 -4.63 10.34 -0.30
C VAL A 131 -4.50 8.97 -0.96
N MET A 132 -5.20 8.77 -2.09
CA MET A 132 -5.46 7.44 -2.64
C MET A 132 -5.53 7.42 -4.17
N GLY A 133 -5.21 6.27 -4.77
CA GLY A 133 -5.34 5.99 -6.20
C GLY A 133 -6.72 5.47 -6.65
N TRP A 134 -7.76 5.55 -5.81
CA TRP A 134 -9.08 4.95 -6.12
C TRP A 134 -9.62 5.39 -7.48
N ASN A 135 -9.96 4.41 -8.31
CA ASN A 135 -10.41 4.55 -9.70
C ASN A 135 -9.55 5.53 -10.55
N LYS A 136 -8.25 5.58 -10.25
CA LYS A 136 -7.22 6.34 -10.98
C LYS A 136 -6.12 5.40 -11.45
N PHE A 137 -5.21 5.01 -10.56
CA PHE A 137 -4.24 3.95 -10.80
C PHE A 137 -4.56 2.75 -9.92
N CYS A 138 -4.84 1.63 -10.57
CA CYS A 138 -5.03 0.34 -9.93
C CYS A 138 -4.23 -0.73 -10.70
N PHE A 139 -3.92 -1.83 -10.03
CA PHE A 139 -3.14 -2.93 -10.60
C PHE A 139 -3.48 -4.26 -9.92
N LYS A 140 -3.04 -5.35 -10.54
CA LYS A 140 -3.16 -6.71 -10.00
C LYS A 140 -1.78 -7.33 -9.84
N GLY A 141 -1.49 -7.86 -8.65
CA GLY A 141 -0.25 -8.58 -8.35
C GLY A 141 1.03 -7.76 -8.63
N GLY A 142 2.15 -8.47 -8.68
CA GLY A 142 3.46 -7.90 -8.93
C GLY A 142 4.21 -7.53 -7.66
N VAL A 143 5.01 -6.47 -7.76
CA VAL A 143 5.79 -5.88 -6.67
C VAL A 143 5.36 -4.42 -6.50
N VAL A 144 5.06 -4.01 -5.27
CA VAL A 144 4.97 -2.60 -4.90
C VAL A 144 6.07 -2.27 -3.90
N GLU A 145 6.80 -1.18 -4.16
CA GLU A 145 7.81 -0.59 -3.28
C GLU A 145 7.38 0.84 -2.93
N VAL A 146 7.45 1.18 -1.64
CA VAL A 146 7.24 2.54 -1.16
C VAL A 146 8.35 2.90 -0.18
N SER A 147 9.07 3.98 -0.44
CA SER A 147 10.03 4.55 0.51
C SER A 147 9.31 5.61 1.34
N ALA A 148 9.29 5.44 2.67
CA ALA A 148 8.60 6.37 3.57
C ALA A 148 9.29 6.54 4.95
N ALA A 149 9.12 7.72 5.54
CA ALA A 149 9.48 8.05 6.93
C ALA A 149 8.21 8.38 7.72
N LEU A 150 7.97 7.64 8.82
CA LEU A 150 6.72 7.68 9.59
C LEU A 150 6.58 8.96 10.42
N PRO A 151 5.36 9.50 10.60
CA PRO A 151 5.11 10.73 11.34
C PRO A 151 5.33 10.61 12.84
N GLY A 152 5.86 11.68 13.43
CA GLY A 152 5.93 11.87 14.88
C GLY A 152 7.18 11.26 15.51
N GLN A 153 7.00 10.40 16.52
CA GLN A 153 8.10 9.78 17.26
C GLN A 153 7.75 8.35 17.69
N ALA A 154 8.68 7.43 17.45
CA ALA A 154 8.62 6.02 17.85
C ALA A 154 7.98 5.72 19.21
N TYR A 155 8.26 6.53 20.23
CA TYR A 155 7.89 6.25 21.61
C TYR A 155 6.74 7.09 22.18
N ILE A 156 6.00 7.82 21.34
CA ILE A 156 4.79 8.57 21.71
C ILE A 156 3.63 8.06 20.84
N GLY A 157 2.57 7.55 21.47
CA GLY A 157 1.42 6.98 20.75
C GLY A 157 0.41 8.02 20.26
N GLY A 158 -0.60 7.55 19.54
CA GLY A 158 -1.80 8.31 19.16
C GLY A 158 -1.90 8.70 17.68
N LEU A 159 -0.79 8.64 16.93
CA LEU A 159 -0.80 8.66 15.47
C LEU A 159 -0.90 7.24 14.93
N TRP A 160 -1.61 7.08 13.82
CA TRP A 160 -1.80 5.82 13.09
C TRP A 160 -1.49 6.05 11.61
N PRO A 161 -0.20 6.08 11.22
CA PRO A 161 0.18 6.11 9.81
C PRO A 161 -0.01 4.72 9.19
N ALA A 162 -0.56 4.70 7.98
CA ALA A 162 -0.78 3.48 7.24
C ALA A 162 -0.49 3.66 5.74
N ILE A 163 -0.03 2.58 5.12
CA ILE A 163 0.11 2.40 3.67
C ILE A 163 -0.58 1.08 3.34
N TRP A 164 -1.64 1.14 2.53
CA TRP A 164 -2.52 0.00 2.31
C TRP A 164 -3.13 0.04 0.91
N LEU A 165 -3.62 -1.12 0.47
CA LEU A 165 -4.28 -1.31 -0.81
C LEU A 165 -5.71 -1.78 -0.59
N LEU A 166 -6.67 -1.25 -1.34
CA LEU A 166 -8.08 -1.67 -1.31
C LEU A 166 -8.54 -2.04 -2.73
N GLY A 167 -9.39 -3.06 -2.87
CA GLY A 167 -9.99 -3.44 -4.15
C GLY A 167 -10.91 -2.34 -4.71
N ASN A 168 -10.78 -2.00 -5.99
CA ASN A 168 -11.41 -0.82 -6.59
C ASN A 168 -12.95 -0.80 -6.55
N LEU A 169 -13.60 -1.94 -6.26
CA LEU A 169 -15.05 -2.01 -6.06
C LEU A 169 -15.55 -1.26 -4.80
N ALA A 170 -14.69 -0.93 -3.84
CA ALA A 170 -15.00 -0.01 -2.73
C ALA A 170 -14.07 1.23 -2.75
N ARG A 171 -14.49 2.29 -2.06
CA ARG A 171 -13.72 3.53 -1.89
C ARG A 171 -13.50 3.78 -0.39
N ALA A 172 -12.24 3.81 0.03
CA ALA A 172 -11.84 3.94 1.44
C ALA A 172 -12.58 5.07 2.17
N THR A 173 -13.15 4.75 3.34
CA THR A 173 -13.99 5.61 4.19
C THR A 173 -15.33 6.09 3.60
N TYR A 174 -15.74 5.64 2.41
CA TYR A 174 -17.11 5.82 1.88
C TYR A 174 -17.91 4.54 2.16
N THR A 175 -18.50 4.46 3.36
CA THR A 175 -19.06 3.21 3.90
C THR A 175 -20.14 2.57 3.03
N GLY A 176 -20.92 3.37 2.28
CA GLY A 176 -21.90 2.87 1.32
C GLY A 176 -21.30 2.01 0.20
N SER A 177 -20.03 2.24 -0.17
CA SER A 177 -19.32 1.45 -1.18
C SER A 177 -18.57 0.24 -0.61
N SER A 178 -18.26 0.24 0.69
CA SER A 178 -17.62 -0.89 1.36
C SER A 178 -18.64 -1.89 1.88
N ASP A 179 -19.83 -1.46 2.32
CA ASP A 179 -20.92 -2.32 2.79
C ASP A 179 -21.17 -3.50 1.83
N TYR A 180 -21.04 -4.73 2.35
CA TYR A 180 -21.21 -6.00 1.63
C TYR A 180 -20.25 -6.27 0.45
N THR A 181 -19.29 -5.38 0.16
CA THR A 181 -18.35 -5.49 -0.97
C THR A 181 -16.92 -5.62 -0.46
N TRP A 182 -16.50 -4.68 0.40
CA TRP A 182 -15.48 -4.98 1.39
C TRP A 182 -16.08 -6.04 2.34
N PRO A 183 -15.35 -7.08 2.75
CA PRO A 183 -13.95 -7.39 2.46
C PRO A 183 -13.79 -8.78 1.83
N TRP A 184 -14.55 -9.07 0.78
CA TRP A 184 -14.78 -10.45 0.32
C TRP A 184 -13.87 -10.87 -0.84
N SER A 185 -13.32 -12.09 -0.78
CA SER A 185 -12.41 -12.63 -1.79
C SER A 185 -12.57 -14.15 -1.93
N TYR A 186 -13.74 -14.62 -2.38
CA TYR A 186 -14.06 -16.06 -2.45
C TYR A 186 -15.09 -16.32 -3.55
N ASN A 187 -15.09 -17.53 -4.13
CA ASN A 187 -15.93 -17.89 -5.29
C ASN A 187 -17.21 -18.70 -4.91
N GLU A 188 -17.52 -18.89 -3.62
CA GLU A 188 -18.60 -19.79 -3.22
C GLU A 188 -19.97 -19.09 -3.09
N CYS A 189 -20.98 -19.59 -3.81
CA CYS A 189 -22.38 -19.34 -3.48
C CYS A 189 -23.09 -20.63 -3.04
N ASN A 190 -23.48 -20.70 -1.78
CA ASN A 190 -24.25 -21.81 -1.21
C ASN A 190 -25.52 -21.26 -0.54
N ARG A 191 -26.70 -21.82 -0.89
CA ARG A 191 -28.01 -21.36 -0.39
C ARG A 191 -28.71 -22.37 0.53
N THR A 192 -27.99 -23.37 1.04
CA THR A 192 -28.60 -24.57 1.67
C THR A 192 -28.85 -24.48 3.18
N SER A 193 -28.34 -23.46 3.87
CA SER A 193 -28.48 -23.30 5.33
C SER A 193 -28.59 -21.84 5.77
N ALA A 194 -29.08 -21.59 7.00
CA ALA A 194 -29.16 -20.23 7.54
C ALA A 194 -27.80 -19.54 7.68
N GLN A 195 -26.72 -20.29 7.95
CA GLN A 195 -25.35 -19.75 7.98
C GLN A 195 -24.79 -19.48 6.57
N THR A 196 -25.18 -20.24 5.56
CA THR A 196 -24.73 -19.97 4.17
C THR A 196 -25.54 -18.86 3.50
N ALA A 197 -26.82 -18.70 3.87
CA ALA A 197 -27.63 -17.53 3.50
C ALA A 197 -27.07 -16.19 4.02
N GLN A 198 -26.31 -16.21 5.12
CA GLN A 198 -25.64 -15.05 5.72
C GLN A 198 -24.36 -14.62 4.96
N TYR A 199 -23.81 -15.52 4.14
CA TYR A 199 -22.72 -15.28 3.19
C TYR A 199 -23.23 -14.94 1.77
N GLN A 200 -24.52 -15.21 1.50
CA GLN A 200 -25.13 -15.04 0.19
C GLN A 200 -25.16 -13.57 -0.28
N ILE A 201 -25.51 -12.64 0.61
CA ILE A 201 -25.71 -11.21 0.28
C ILE A 201 -24.45 -10.57 -0.32
N GLN A 202 -23.29 -10.97 0.19
CA GLN A 202 -21.99 -10.43 -0.15
C GLN A 202 -21.39 -11.11 -1.40
N GLN A 203 -22.11 -12.07 -1.98
CA GLN A 203 -21.86 -12.71 -3.27
C GLN A 203 -23.04 -12.58 -4.25
N GLU A 204 -24.13 -11.92 -3.85
CA GLU A 204 -25.19 -11.45 -4.76
C GLU A 204 -24.66 -10.40 -5.76
N ILE A 205 -23.47 -9.82 -5.50
CA ILE A 205 -22.71 -9.01 -6.47
C ILE A 205 -22.40 -9.78 -7.78
N ASN A 206 -22.07 -11.08 -7.74
CA ASN A 206 -22.08 -11.95 -8.94
C ASN A 206 -21.94 -13.47 -8.72
N ALA A 207 -21.24 -14.02 -7.72
CA ALA A 207 -21.11 -15.49 -7.60
C ALA A 207 -22.46 -16.20 -7.34
N CYS A 208 -23.40 -15.50 -6.72
CA CYS A 208 -24.76 -15.96 -6.54
C CYS A 208 -25.71 -15.66 -7.71
N ASP A 209 -25.27 -14.93 -8.75
CA ASP A 209 -26.05 -14.71 -9.97
C ASP A 209 -25.66 -15.71 -11.08
N ALA A 210 -26.67 -16.12 -11.85
CA ALA A 210 -26.53 -16.95 -13.05
C ALA A 210 -26.49 -16.11 -14.34
N LEU A 211 -26.72 -14.80 -14.25
CA LEU A 211 -26.69 -13.85 -15.36
C LEU A 211 -25.46 -12.94 -15.30
N LYS A 212 -25.02 -12.46 -16.47
CA LYS A 212 -24.01 -11.40 -16.55
C LYS A 212 -24.68 -10.05 -16.31
N HIS A 213 -24.23 -9.33 -15.29
CA HIS A 213 -24.63 -7.97 -15.02
C HIS A 213 -23.40 -7.13 -14.62
N TYR A 214 -23.44 -5.81 -14.90
CA TYR A 214 -22.30 -4.88 -14.74
C TYR A 214 -20.95 -5.39 -15.30
N GLY A 215 -20.99 -6.15 -16.40
CA GLY A 215 -19.80 -6.74 -17.03
C GLY A 215 -19.17 -7.92 -16.27
N MET A 216 -19.70 -8.30 -15.11
CA MET A 216 -19.15 -9.41 -14.31
C MET A 216 -19.54 -10.78 -14.87
N GLU A 217 -18.66 -11.76 -14.65
CA GLU A 217 -18.92 -13.16 -14.99
C GLU A 217 -19.80 -13.84 -13.92
N PRO A 218 -20.74 -14.74 -14.30
CA PRO A 218 -21.60 -15.44 -13.34
C PRO A 218 -20.80 -16.52 -12.61
N PHE A 219 -21.18 -16.83 -11.36
CA PHE A 219 -20.56 -17.87 -10.52
C PHE A 219 -19.05 -17.69 -10.22
N ARG A 220 -18.44 -16.57 -10.60
CA ARG A 220 -17.17 -16.09 -10.03
C ARG A 220 -17.50 -15.14 -8.89
N GLY A 221 -16.70 -15.10 -7.84
CA GLY A 221 -16.86 -14.12 -6.78
C GLY A 221 -16.03 -12.87 -6.98
N ARG A 222 -16.53 -11.78 -6.41
CA ARG A 222 -15.95 -10.44 -6.47
C ARG A 222 -16.12 -9.73 -5.14
N GLY A 223 -15.31 -8.71 -4.91
CA GLY A 223 -15.40 -7.85 -3.74
C GLY A 223 -14.28 -6.83 -3.69
N SER A 224 -14.04 -6.33 -2.49
CA SER A 224 -12.97 -5.39 -2.20
C SER A 224 -12.16 -5.90 -1.01
N PRO A 225 -11.30 -6.92 -1.18
CA PRO A 225 -10.32 -7.26 -0.16
C PRO A 225 -9.32 -6.10 0.02
N GLU A 226 -8.57 -6.15 1.10
CA GLU A 226 -7.66 -5.08 1.48
C GLU A 226 -6.35 -5.67 2.04
N ILE A 227 -5.23 -4.98 1.83
CA ILE A 227 -3.87 -5.42 2.20
C ILE A 227 -3.10 -4.25 2.82
N ASP A 228 -2.63 -4.38 4.06
CA ASP A 228 -1.70 -3.41 4.64
C ASP A 228 -0.29 -3.70 4.15
N LEU A 229 0.32 -2.76 3.43
CA LEU A 229 1.78 -2.74 3.29
C LEU A 229 2.43 -2.40 4.65
N LEU A 230 1.79 -1.51 5.41
CA LEU A 230 2.24 -1.06 6.75
C LEU A 230 1.06 -0.40 7.52
N GLU A 231 0.85 -0.75 8.78
CA GLU A 231 0.20 0.11 9.78
C GLU A 231 1.08 0.26 11.02
N ALA A 232 1.52 1.46 11.39
CA ALA A 232 2.37 1.62 12.57
C ALA A 232 1.54 1.85 13.85
N MET A 233 1.94 1.20 14.95
CA MET A 233 1.50 1.55 16.31
C MET A 233 2.66 2.14 17.13
N PRO A 234 2.84 3.48 17.11
CA PRO A 234 3.83 4.16 17.93
C PRO A 234 3.52 4.10 19.43
N GLY A 235 4.52 4.39 20.26
CA GLY A 235 4.38 4.49 21.70
C GLY A 235 5.34 3.59 22.48
N ARG A 236 5.11 3.47 23.79
CA ARG A 236 5.78 2.50 24.65
C ARG A 236 4.75 1.53 25.22
N ASP A 237 5.14 0.28 25.36
CA ASP A 237 4.38 -0.70 26.12
C ASP A 237 5.20 -1.16 27.34
N PRO A 238 4.84 -0.76 28.57
CA PRO A 238 5.56 -1.15 29.78
C PRO A 238 5.21 -2.57 30.27
N TYR A 239 4.16 -3.20 29.73
CA TYR A 239 3.65 -4.50 30.20
C TYR A 239 3.24 -5.45 29.06
N SER A 240 3.88 -5.31 27.90
CA SER A 240 3.71 -6.20 26.75
C SER A 240 4.03 -7.66 27.12
N PRO A 241 3.10 -8.61 26.88
CA PRO A 241 3.37 -10.04 26.93
C PRO A 241 3.89 -10.60 25.59
N TYR A 242 4.33 -9.74 24.65
CA TYR A 242 4.70 -10.13 23.28
C TYR A 242 6.21 -10.42 23.17
N VAL A 243 6.59 -11.03 22.04
CA VAL A 243 7.99 -11.08 21.60
C VAL A 243 8.44 -9.69 21.06
N VAL A 244 7.49 -8.91 20.54
CA VAL A 244 7.68 -7.59 19.91
C VAL A 244 6.99 -6.50 20.73
N GLY A 245 7.77 -5.66 21.43
CA GLY A 245 7.25 -4.47 22.13
C GLY A 245 7.02 -3.28 21.19
N LYS A 246 6.27 -2.25 21.64
CA LYS A 246 6.04 -1.02 20.86
C LYS A 246 7.32 -0.14 20.74
N PRO A 247 7.53 0.57 19.62
CA PRO A 247 6.68 0.60 18.43
C PRO A 247 6.79 -0.66 17.56
N TYR A 248 5.72 -0.98 16.85
CA TYR A 248 5.69 -2.03 15.84
C TYR A 248 4.90 -1.57 14.61
N VAL A 249 5.10 -2.27 13.49
CA VAL A 249 4.23 -2.21 12.32
C VAL A 249 3.43 -3.50 12.23
N SER A 250 2.11 -3.38 12.00
CA SER A 250 1.29 -4.47 11.51
C SER A 250 1.47 -4.56 9.99
N THR A 251 1.90 -5.70 9.49
CA THR A 251 1.72 -6.10 8.09
C THR A 251 0.57 -7.11 8.07
N SER A 252 -0.51 -6.81 7.35
CA SER A 252 -1.76 -7.55 7.53
C SER A 252 -2.47 -7.91 6.23
N TYR A 253 -2.98 -9.14 6.24
CA TYR A 253 -4.14 -9.60 5.47
C TYR A 253 -5.24 -10.06 6.48
N GLN A 254 -5.61 -9.13 7.38
CA GLN A 254 -6.95 -8.48 7.36
C GLN A 254 -8.23 -9.39 7.56
N HIS A 255 -9.19 -9.13 8.47
CA HIS A 255 -10.70 -9.37 8.45
C HIS A 255 -11.36 -8.75 9.72
N PRO A 256 -12.51 -8.01 9.69
CA PRO A 256 -12.53 -6.28 11.00
C PRO A 256 -12.46 -6.76 12.46
N PRO A 257 -12.40 -5.85 13.45
CA PRO A 257 -12.26 -6.19 14.86
C PRO A 257 -13.61 -6.24 15.60
N THR A 258 -13.51 -6.48 16.90
CA THR A 258 -14.60 -6.36 17.89
C THR A 258 -14.04 -5.89 19.21
N ALA A 259 -14.83 -5.10 19.94
CA ALA A 259 -14.81 -5.16 21.39
C ALA A 259 -16.24 -5.01 21.95
N GLN A 260 -16.73 -6.04 22.64
CA GLN A 260 -17.87 -5.94 23.54
C GLN A 260 -17.36 -5.72 24.98
N TRP A 261 -17.84 -4.67 25.63
CA TRP A 261 -17.93 -4.56 27.09
C TRP A 261 -19.34 -4.02 27.43
N PRO A 262 -19.92 -4.33 28.60
CA PRO A 262 -21.38 -4.35 28.76
C PRO A 262 -22.01 -2.96 28.89
N VAL A 263 -22.81 -2.55 27.89
CA VAL A 263 -23.58 -1.30 27.89
C VAL A 263 -24.95 -1.53 28.53
N SER A 264 -25.02 -1.65 29.86
CA SER A 264 -26.29 -1.77 30.60
C SER A 264 -26.94 -0.40 30.85
N ALA A 265 -27.24 0.36 29.79
CA ALA A 265 -28.00 1.61 29.85
C ALA A 265 -28.64 2.00 28.50
N LEU A 266 -29.78 2.71 28.56
CA LEU A 266 -30.42 3.47 27.46
C LEU A 266 -30.91 2.67 26.23
N SER A 267 -32.08 2.05 26.37
CA SER A 267 -32.93 1.66 25.25
C SER A 267 -33.90 2.79 24.85
N ALA A 268 -33.85 3.25 23.58
CA ALA A 268 -34.96 3.88 22.84
C ALA A 268 -34.53 4.34 21.41
N LEU A 269 -35.39 4.09 20.40
CA LEU A 269 -35.52 4.86 19.14
C LEU A 269 -34.31 4.83 18.14
N THR A 270 -34.47 4.73 16.81
CA THR A 270 -35.64 4.35 15.97
C THR A 270 -35.16 3.62 14.70
N ARG A 271 -36.07 3.18 13.83
CA ARG A 271 -35.80 2.41 12.60
C ARG A 271 -35.34 3.27 11.41
N THR A 272 -34.89 2.57 10.37
CA THR A 272 -34.52 3.00 9.00
C THR A 272 -33.15 3.70 8.85
N ALA A 273 -32.42 3.27 7.80
CA ALA A 273 -31.16 3.84 7.29
C ALA A 273 -29.95 3.91 8.26
N ARG A 274 -29.59 2.79 8.94
CA ARG A 274 -28.25 2.62 9.55
C ARG A 274 -27.72 1.18 9.45
N THR A 275 -26.77 0.98 8.56
CA THR A 275 -25.73 -0.07 8.63
C THR A 275 -24.40 0.59 9.03
N CYS A 276 -23.51 -0.15 9.70
CA CYS A 276 -22.25 0.27 10.35
C CYS A 276 -22.28 1.44 11.38
N ALA A 277 -23.23 2.38 11.33
CA ALA A 277 -23.21 3.59 12.16
C ALA A 277 -23.53 3.40 13.68
N ARG A 278 -23.63 2.17 14.20
CA ARG A 278 -23.99 1.87 15.61
C ARG A 278 -23.34 0.62 16.23
N SER A 279 -22.50 -0.12 15.52
CA SER A 279 -21.77 -1.30 16.05
C SER A 279 -20.26 -1.11 15.91
N SER A 280 -19.50 -1.46 16.93
CA SER A 280 -18.02 -1.33 17.00
C SER A 280 -17.31 -2.46 16.24
N ALA A 281 -17.75 -2.68 15.00
CA ALA A 281 -17.49 -3.90 14.23
C ALA A 281 -17.46 -3.69 12.71
N CYS A 282 -17.11 -2.48 12.23
CA CYS A 282 -16.81 -2.19 10.82
C CYS A 282 -15.41 -1.54 10.65
N ASP A 283 -14.50 -1.73 11.62
CA ASP A 283 -13.52 -0.69 11.99
C ASP A 283 -12.08 -1.19 12.32
N ALA A 284 -11.44 -1.96 11.42
CA ALA A 284 -9.98 -2.22 11.26
C ALA A 284 -9.75 -3.19 10.05
N PRO A 285 -8.52 -3.49 9.56
CA PRO A 285 -8.15 -4.28 8.35
C PRO A 285 -8.97 -5.56 7.97
N GLN A 286 -9.55 -5.75 6.74
CA GLN A 286 -10.43 -6.92 6.36
C GLN A 286 -10.31 -7.97 5.12
N VAL A 287 -10.52 -9.34 5.31
CA VAL A 287 -10.61 -10.56 4.34
C VAL A 287 -11.64 -11.69 4.63
N SER A 288 -12.61 -11.96 3.74
CA SER A 288 -13.74 -12.90 3.98
C SER A 288 -13.84 -14.13 3.06
N PRO A 289 -14.41 -15.28 3.51
CA PRO A 289 -15.02 -15.58 4.82
C PRO A 289 -14.04 -16.04 5.91
N GLY A 290 -14.38 -15.78 7.17
CA GLY A 290 -13.65 -16.25 8.36
C GLY A 290 -14.23 -17.51 9.03
N LEU A 291 -13.42 -18.14 9.87
CA LEU A 291 -13.72 -19.31 10.71
C LEU A 291 -14.90 -19.06 11.65
N THR A 292 -15.89 -19.94 11.65
CA THR A 292 -17.13 -19.76 12.44
C THR A 292 -17.09 -20.35 13.85
N HIS A 293 -16.06 -21.14 14.16
CA HIS A 293 -15.98 -21.96 15.37
C HIS A 293 -14.51 -22.28 15.72
N ASN A 294 -14.26 -22.83 16.92
CA ASN A 294 -12.93 -23.19 17.41
C ASN A 294 -11.86 -22.07 17.33
N ARG A 295 -12.26 -20.81 17.52
CA ARG A 295 -11.40 -19.63 17.35
C ARG A 295 -10.48 -19.38 18.58
N PRO A 296 -9.35 -18.66 18.45
CA PRO A 296 -8.51 -18.28 19.59
C PRO A 296 -9.20 -17.23 20.46
N LEU A 297 -8.78 -17.10 21.72
CA LEU A 297 -9.20 -15.99 22.57
C LEU A 297 -8.33 -14.77 22.31
N LEU A 298 -8.96 -13.59 22.22
CA LEU A 298 -8.28 -12.31 22.00
C LEU A 298 -7.15 -12.09 23.04
N GLY A 299 -5.96 -11.75 22.57
CA GLY A 299 -4.76 -11.59 23.40
C GLY A 299 -4.16 -12.90 23.93
N LYS A 300 -4.48 -14.06 23.32
CA LYS A 300 -3.88 -15.37 23.61
C LYS A 300 -3.28 -15.98 22.34
N TRP A 301 -2.21 -16.76 22.51
CA TRP A 301 -1.68 -17.57 21.41
C TRP A 301 -2.70 -18.63 20.96
N PRO A 302 -2.75 -18.97 19.66
CA PRO A 302 -3.62 -20.03 19.17
C PRO A 302 -3.08 -21.39 19.62
N THR A 303 -3.96 -22.37 19.65
CA THR A 303 -3.63 -23.78 19.91
C THR A 303 -3.82 -24.58 18.63
N PRO A 304 -3.11 -25.70 18.41
CA PRO A 304 -3.26 -26.48 17.18
C PRO A 304 -4.71 -26.80 16.84
N GLY A 305 -5.12 -26.49 15.61
CA GLY A 305 -6.50 -26.61 15.12
C GLY A 305 -7.45 -25.47 15.56
N THR A 306 -6.94 -24.31 16.01
CA THR A 306 -7.78 -23.13 16.34
C THR A 306 -7.48 -21.88 15.53
N TRP A 307 -6.48 -21.90 14.65
CA TRP A 307 -6.16 -20.78 13.76
C TRP A 307 -5.61 -21.26 12.42
N TYR A 308 -5.33 -20.29 11.55
CA TYR A 308 -4.56 -20.49 10.35
C TYR A 308 -3.13 -20.89 10.72
N GLU A 309 -2.76 -22.13 10.36
CA GLU A 309 -1.47 -22.76 10.70
C GLU A 309 -0.66 -23.11 9.44
N ASP A 310 -1.32 -23.46 8.33
CA ASP A 310 -0.68 -23.77 7.05
C ASP A 310 -0.35 -22.50 6.24
N GLY A 311 0.72 -22.55 5.44
CA GLY A 311 1.09 -21.52 4.47
C GLY A 311 1.66 -20.20 5.03
N ILE A 312 1.61 -19.96 6.35
CA ILE A 312 2.08 -18.72 7.00
C ILE A 312 3.57 -18.78 7.34
N GLU A 313 4.31 -17.71 7.02
CA GLU A 313 5.74 -17.54 7.26
C GLU A 313 6.04 -16.28 8.09
N TYR A 314 6.90 -16.39 9.12
CA TYR A 314 7.31 -15.26 9.97
C TYR A 314 8.80 -14.94 9.83
N GLY A 315 9.10 -13.66 9.60
CA GLY A 315 10.45 -13.11 9.57
C GLY A 315 11.08 -12.91 10.96
N LYS A 316 12.31 -12.36 10.96
CA LYS A 316 12.99 -12.00 12.21
C LYS A 316 12.29 -10.82 12.87
N ASN A 317 12.26 -10.78 14.20
CA ASN A 317 11.60 -9.73 14.97
C ASN A 317 10.11 -9.51 14.61
N THR A 318 9.47 -10.52 14.01
CA THR A 318 8.03 -10.54 13.68
C THR A 318 7.31 -11.60 14.53
N SER A 319 6.05 -11.37 14.85
CA SER A 319 5.18 -12.36 15.50
C SER A 319 3.71 -12.17 15.14
N GLN A 320 2.91 -13.25 15.15
CA GLN A 320 1.44 -13.19 15.01
C GLN A 320 0.86 -12.08 15.90
N ASN A 321 0.02 -11.22 15.32
CA ASN A 321 -0.68 -10.21 16.09
C ASN A 321 -1.81 -10.86 16.91
N LEU A 322 -1.69 -10.82 18.23
CA LEU A 322 -2.61 -11.53 19.15
C LEU A 322 -3.96 -10.82 19.34
N TYR A 323 -4.13 -9.60 18.81
CA TYR A 323 -5.33 -8.78 18.97
C TYR A 323 -6.19 -8.71 17.72
N PHE A 324 -5.84 -9.50 16.71
CA PHE A 324 -6.47 -9.50 15.39
C PHE A 324 -7.02 -10.87 15.00
N TYR A 325 -7.19 -11.78 15.98
CA TYR A 325 -8.18 -12.85 15.85
C TYR A 325 -9.56 -12.21 15.76
N GLY A 326 -10.18 -12.31 14.58
CA GLY A 326 -11.34 -11.49 14.22
C GLY A 326 -12.65 -11.89 14.91
N SER A 327 -13.76 -11.51 14.29
CA SER A 327 -14.83 -10.85 15.03
C SER A 327 -16.23 -11.16 14.52
N LYS A 328 -17.24 -11.05 15.39
CA LYS A 328 -18.66 -11.07 15.03
C LYS A 328 -19.11 -9.65 14.71
N LEU A 329 -19.77 -9.49 13.57
CA LEU A 329 -19.92 -8.20 12.90
C LEU A 329 -21.38 -7.80 12.92
N ASP A 330 -21.81 -7.27 14.07
CA ASP A 330 -23.23 -7.09 14.39
C ASP A 330 -23.87 -6.06 13.43
N HIS A 331 -24.63 -6.57 12.44
CA HIS A 331 -25.41 -5.82 11.47
C HIS A 331 -26.91 -5.88 11.80
N GLU A 332 -27.68 -4.91 11.32
CA GLU A 332 -29.14 -4.89 11.44
C GLU A 332 -29.81 -5.22 10.08
N PRO A 333 -30.74 -6.20 10.02
CA PRO A 333 -31.11 -7.16 11.06
C PRO A 333 -29.99 -8.18 11.36
N GLU A 334 -29.98 -8.77 12.56
CA GLU A 334 -28.94 -9.72 13.01
C GLU A 334 -28.73 -10.91 12.05
N SER A 335 -29.71 -11.26 11.20
CA SER A 335 -29.54 -12.25 10.13
C SER A 335 -28.51 -11.87 9.05
N ARG A 336 -27.90 -10.68 9.12
CA ARG A 336 -26.78 -10.21 8.28
C ARG A 336 -25.43 -10.20 9.01
N THR A 337 -25.40 -10.57 10.28
CA THR A 337 -24.20 -10.50 11.14
C THR A 337 -23.25 -11.66 10.84
N TYR A 338 -22.03 -11.39 10.37
CA TYR A 338 -21.07 -12.44 9.97
C TYR A 338 -19.82 -12.50 10.86
N TRP A 339 -18.97 -13.51 10.62
CA TRP A 339 -17.72 -13.78 11.35
C TRP A 339 -16.49 -13.48 10.51
N ALA A 340 -15.40 -13.09 11.19
CA ALA A 340 -14.18 -12.63 10.55
C ALA A 340 -12.85 -13.08 11.20
N ASP A 341 -11.73 -13.02 10.45
CA ASP A 341 -10.33 -13.29 10.86
C ASP A 341 -9.22 -12.40 10.26
N ALA A 342 -8.52 -11.56 11.02
CA ALA A 342 -7.37 -10.83 10.49
C ALA A 342 -6.04 -11.59 10.61
N ILE A 343 -5.44 -11.92 9.46
CA ILE A 343 -4.10 -12.51 9.40
C ILE A 343 -3.05 -11.39 9.41
N SER A 344 -2.78 -10.88 10.61
CA SER A 344 -1.86 -9.78 10.90
C SER A 344 -0.59 -10.27 11.62
N ALA A 345 0.55 -9.65 11.29
CA ALA A 345 1.83 -9.88 11.95
C ALA A 345 2.49 -8.56 12.40
N ASN A 346 2.94 -8.53 13.66
CA ASN A 346 3.60 -7.37 14.26
C ASN A 346 5.13 -7.50 14.13
N HIS A 347 5.77 -6.55 13.45
CA HIS A 347 7.22 -6.44 13.31
C HIS A 347 7.79 -5.25 14.10
N ALA A 348 8.92 -5.46 14.79
CA ALA A 348 9.51 -4.44 15.67
C ALA A 348 10.06 -3.23 14.90
N LEU A 349 9.61 -2.01 15.22
CA LEU A 349 10.16 -0.79 14.64
C LEU A 349 11.28 -0.19 15.52
N SER A 350 12.24 0.44 14.86
CA SER A 350 13.26 1.30 15.49
C SER A 350 12.86 2.78 15.39
N PRO A 351 13.55 3.69 16.10
CA PRO A 351 13.39 5.14 15.90
C PRO A 351 13.77 5.66 14.50
N THR A 352 14.57 4.93 13.71
CA THR A 352 14.95 5.39 12.36
C THR A 352 13.75 5.42 11.42
N HIS A 353 12.79 4.49 11.56
CA HIS A 353 11.55 4.47 10.80
C HIS A 353 10.68 5.73 10.94
N PHE A 354 10.98 6.63 11.90
CA PHE A 354 10.26 7.88 12.14
C PHE A 354 11.07 9.14 11.76
N HIS A 355 12.31 8.97 11.28
CA HIS A 355 13.28 10.05 11.10
C HIS A 355 14.10 9.93 9.80
N ASP A 356 14.31 8.70 9.34
CA ASP A 356 15.02 8.31 8.13
C ASP A 356 14.03 7.64 7.15
N GLN A 357 14.34 7.64 5.85
CA GLN A 357 13.55 6.93 4.84
C GLN A 357 13.81 5.41 4.89
N HIS A 358 12.74 4.62 4.93
CA HIS A 358 12.77 3.15 4.93
C HIS A 358 11.93 2.59 3.79
N MET A 359 12.37 1.49 3.18
CA MET A 359 11.72 0.90 2.01
C MET A 359 10.80 -0.25 2.43
N TYR A 360 9.49 -0.06 2.25
CA TYR A 360 8.44 -1.04 2.49
C TYR A 360 8.05 -1.69 1.16
N ARG A 361 8.09 -3.03 1.10
CA ARG A 361 7.79 -3.79 -0.13
C ARG A 361 6.83 -4.95 0.12
N LEU A 362 5.89 -5.10 -0.81
CA LEU A 362 5.00 -6.26 -0.92
C LEU A 362 5.24 -6.93 -2.27
N GLU A 363 5.43 -8.24 -2.24
CA GLU A 363 5.29 -9.12 -3.40
C GLU A 363 3.96 -9.87 -3.29
N TRP A 364 3.11 -9.74 -4.30
CA TRP A 364 1.74 -10.26 -4.31
C TRP A 364 1.45 -10.97 -5.63
N GLN A 365 0.86 -12.16 -5.54
CA GLN A 365 0.26 -12.84 -6.68
C GLN A 365 -1.12 -13.36 -6.30
N GLY A 366 -2.12 -13.13 -7.17
CA GLY A 366 -3.50 -13.53 -6.95
C GLY A 366 -3.85 -14.93 -7.45
N GLY A 367 -5.01 -15.44 -7.01
CA GLY A 367 -5.63 -16.67 -7.51
C GLY A 367 -5.25 -17.95 -6.76
N ASP A 368 -5.53 -19.09 -7.38
CA ASP A 368 -5.52 -20.42 -6.73
C ASP A 368 -4.14 -20.91 -6.24
N GLU A 369 -3.05 -20.30 -6.73
CA GLU A 369 -1.65 -20.53 -6.31
C GLU A 369 -1.03 -19.24 -5.73
N GLY A 370 -1.87 -18.30 -5.26
CA GLY A 370 -1.49 -16.97 -4.84
C GLY A 370 -0.63 -16.90 -3.57
N TYR A 371 0.03 -15.76 -3.37
CA TYR A 371 0.81 -15.46 -2.17
C TYR A 371 0.89 -13.96 -1.88
N LEU A 372 1.24 -13.63 -0.64
CA LEU A 372 1.63 -12.30 -0.17
C LEU A 372 2.94 -12.43 0.62
N ARG A 373 3.95 -11.61 0.35
CA ARG A 373 5.20 -11.53 1.13
C ARG A 373 5.65 -10.09 1.34
N TRP A 374 5.87 -9.72 2.60
CA TRP A 374 6.25 -8.38 3.04
C TRP A 374 7.74 -8.31 3.39
N PHE A 375 8.37 -7.20 3.04
CA PHE A 375 9.77 -6.91 3.27
C PHE A 375 9.96 -5.46 3.75
N ILE A 376 10.92 -5.23 4.64
CA ILE A 376 11.39 -3.89 5.03
C ILE A 376 12.90 -3.85 4.79
N ASP A 377 13.35 -2.85 4.02
CA ASP A 377 14.74 -2.69 3.55
C ASP A 377 15.34 -3.95 2.89
N GLY A 378 14.47 -4.83 2.36
CA GLY A 378 14.84 -6.12 1.77
C GLY A 378 14.97 -7.28 2.76
N GLU A 379 14.85 -7.07 4.09
CA GLU A 379 14.67 -8.18 5.04
C GLU A 379 13.21 -8.66 5.02
N PHE A 380 13.01 -9.98 4.95
CA PHE A 380 11.69 -10.61 4.99
C PHE A 380 11.02 -10.44 6.37
N VAL A 381 9.79 -9.92 6.36
CA VAL A 381 9.01 -9.61 7.56
C VAL A 381 7.93 -10.66 7.82
N PHE A 382 7.11 -10.95 6.81
CA PHE A 382 5.91 -11.79 6.94
C PHE A 382 5.51 -12.35 5.58
N GLY A 383 4.78 -13.47 5.56
CA GLY A 383 4.22 -14.01 4.33
C GLY A 383 3.11 -15.03 4.55
N MET A 384 2.30 -15.25 3.51
CA MET A 384 1.28 -16.29 3.44
C MET A 384 1.05 -16.74 2.00
N THR A 385 0.46 -17.93 1.84
CA THR A 385 0.09 -18.51 0.55
C THR A 385 -1.40 -18.85 0.52
N GLN A 386 -1.92 -19.19 -0.67
CA GLN A 386 -3.29 -19.69 -0.83
C GLN A 386 -3.56 -20.97 0.00
N GLU A 387 -2.54 -21.69 0.46
CA GLU A 387 -2.71 -22.81 1.38
C GLU A 387 -3.30 -22.40 2.73
N THR A 388 -3.07 -21.16 3.17
CA THR A 388 -3.61 -20.61 4.42
C THR A 388 -5.14 -20.65 4.43
N PHE A 389 -5.81 -20.32 3.32
CA PHE A 389 -7.27 -20.17 3.27
C PHE A 389 -8.05 -21.45 2.95
N LYS A 390 -7.38 -22.61 2.88
CA LYS A 390 -8.00 -23.94 2.63
C LYS A 390 -9.19 -24.27 3.55
N GLN A 391 -9.25 -23.69 4.75
CA GLN A 391 -10.30 -23.96 5.73
C GLN A 391 -11.57 -23.09 5.55
N THR A 392 -11.49 -22.00 4.77
CA THR A 392 -12.61 -21.07 4.59
C THR A 392 -13.04 -20.87 3.12
N GLY A 393 -12.17 -21.19 2.16
CA GLY A 393 -12.44 -20.94 0.74
C GLY A 393 -12.19 -19.49 0.30
N ALA A 394 -11.67 -18.64 1.20
CA ALA A 394 -11.13 -17.33 0.85
C ALA A 394 -9.90 -17.46 -0.06
N LEU A 395 -9.55 -16.37 -0.74
CA LEU A 395 -8.50 -16.28 -1.74
C LEU A 395 -7.54 -15.13 -1.41
N ILE A 396 -6.28 -15.27 -1.79
CA ILE A 396 -5.36 -14.15 -2.02
C ILE A 396 -5.92 -13.31 -3.18
N PRO A 397 -5.93 -11.95 -3.11
CA PRO A 397 -6.73 -11.14 -4.03
C PRO A 397 -6.34 -11.29 -5.51
N ASP A 398 -7.35 -11.31 -6.39
CA ASP A 398 -7.23 -11.20 -7.86
C ASP A 398 -8.05 -9.99 -8.39
N GLU A 399 -8.39 -9.07 -7.48
CA GLU A 399 -9.07 -7.81 -7.79
C GLU A 399 -8.07 -6.72 -8.23
N PRO A 400 -8.48 -5.76 -9.07
CA PRO A 400 -7.68 -4.56 -9.31
C PRO A 400 -7.68 -3.72 -8.02
N MET A 401 -6.53 -3.58 -7.39
CA MET A 401 -6.36 -2.85 -6.14
C MET A 401 -5.65 -1.52 -6.37
N TYR A 402 -5.99 -0.51 -5.57
CA TYR A 402 -5.37 0.81 -5.59
C TYR A 402 -4.65 1.09 -4.27
N LEU A 403 -3.54 1.83 -4.32
CA LEU A 403 -2.73 2.18 -3.15
C LEU A 403 -3.26 3.46 -2.48
N LEU A 404 -3.12 3.55 -1.16
CA LEU A 404 -3.44 4.74 -0.38
C LEU A 404 -2.57 4.93 0.87
N PHE A 405 -2.47 6.19 1.30
CA PHE A 405 -1.67 6.66 2.43
C PHE A 405 -2.51 7.57 3.32
N ASN A 406 -2.40 7.42 4.64
CA ASN A 406 -3.02 8.34 5.59
C ASN A 406 -2.24 8.41 6.90
N THR A 407 -2.64 9.36 7.75
CA THR A 407 -2.33 9.32 9.17
C THR A 407 -3.60 9.56 9.96
N ALA A 408 -4.21 8.48 10.47
CA ALA A 408 -5.37 8.55 11.34
C ALA A 408 -4.96 8.93 12.78
N VAL A 409 -5.94 9.34 13.57
CA VAL A 409 -5.83 9.60 15.01
C VAL A 409 -7.05 8.97 15.67
N SER A 410 -6.92 7.80 16.30
CA SER A 410 -8.07 7.06 16.85
C SER A 410 -7.91 6.85 18.36
N SER A 411 -8.99 7.05 19.12
CA SER A 411 -9.04 6.70 20.54
C SER A 411 -8.89 5.19 20.82
N MET A 412 -8.94 4.35 19.78
CA MET A 412 -8.66 2.91 19.87
C MET A 412 -7.20 2.55 19.52
N TRP A 413 -6.43 3.44 18.88
CA TRP A 413 -5.09 3.12 18.36
C TRP A 413 -3.97 3.88 19.08
N GLY A 414 -3.22 3.16 19.92
CA GLY A 414 -2.08 3.73 20.66
C GLY A 414 -2.44 4.62 21.85
N PHE A 415 -3.74 4.85 22.10
CA PHE A 415 -4.27 5.55 23.28
C PHE A 415 -4.25 4.66 24.55
N PRO A 416 -4.30 5.25 25.76
CA PRO A 416 -4.43 4.54 27.04
C PRO A 416 -5.64 3.58 27.09
N ALA A 417 -5.36 2.28 27.10
CA ALA A 417 -6.37 1.22 27.18
C ALA A 417 -6.15 0.32 28.43
N PRO A 418 -7.16 0.14 29.31
CA PRO A 418 -8.41 0.89 29.36
C PRO A 418 -8.18 2.36 29.76
N CYS A 419 -9.04 3.27 29.31
CA CYS A 419 -9.00 4.67 29.71
C CYS A 419 -9.17 4.79 31.25
N PRO A 420 -8.33 5.57 31.97
CA PRO A 420 -8.37 5.64 33.42
C PRO A 420 -9.51 6.56 33.92
N THR A 421 -10.74 6.03 33.88
CA THR A 421 -12.00 6.66 34.32
C THR A 421 -11.98 7.23 35.74
N SER A 422 -11.08 6.76 36.62
CA SER A 422 -10.87 7.33 37.95
C SER A 422 -10.11 8.66 37.96
N LYS A 423 -9.67 9.14 36.79
CA LYS A 423 -8.90 10.38 36.60
C LYS A 423 -9.43 11.26 35.46
N CYS A 424 -10.13 10.69 34.48
CA CYS A 424 -10.62 11.38 33.29
C CYS A 424 -12.12 11.13 33.07
N SER A 425 -12.78 12.06 32.39
CA SER A 425 -13.90 11.70 31.54
C SER A 425 -13.34 11.13 30.22
N CYS A 426 -13.79 9.94 29.80
CA CYS A 426 -13.25 9.21 28.65
C CYS A 426 -13.95 9.59 27.33
N ASP A 427 -14.32 10.86 27.21
CA ASP A 427 -14.86 11.57 26.06
C ASP A 427 -13.96 12.77 25.64
N CYS A 428 -12.92 13.06 26.43
CA CYS A 428 -11.98 14.17 26.28
C CYS A 428 -10.72 13.68 25.55
N TRP A 429 -10.58 13.99 24.25
CA TRP A 429 -9.48 13.49 23.41
C TRP A 429 -8.56 14.57 22.81
N ASP A 430 -8.72 15.84 23.22
CA ASP A 430 -7.88 16.96 22.77
C ASP A 430 -6.53 16.98 23.51
N ALA A 431 -5.44 16.70 22.80
CA ALA A 431 -4.09 16.70 23.37
C ALA A 431 -3.63 18.07 23.91
N ARG A 432 -4.35 19.16 23.61
CA ARG A 432 -4.05 20.52 24.10
C ARG A 432 -4.72 20.82 25.45
N ASP A 433 -5.86 20.20 25.79
CA ASP A 433 -6.54 20.44 27.07
C ASP A 433 -5.87 19.63 28.19
N ALA A 434 -5.51 20.32 29.27
CA ALA A 434 -5.00 19.74 30.51
C ALA A 434 -5.94 18.66 31.11
N LYS A 435 -7.26 18.75 30.86
CA LYS A 435 -8.27 17.78 31.32
C LYS A 435 -8.20 16.45 30.58
N CYS A 436 -7.81 16.44 29.30
CA CYS A 436 -7.76 15.22 28.50
C CYS A 436 -6.45 14.43 28.70
N GLN A 437 -5.45 14.98 29.39
CA GLN A 437 -4.06 14.45 29.48
C GLN A 437 -3.90 13.04 30.07
N CYS A 438 -4.94 12.48 30.68
CA CYS A 438 -4.94 11.10 31.16
C CYS A 438 -5.71 10.13 30.24
N ALA A 439 -6.49 10.65 29.29
CA ALA A 439 -7.17 9.91 28.23
C ALA A 439 -6.36 9.93 26.92
N VAL A 440 -5.56 10.97 26.64
CA VAL A 440 -4.60 10.99 25.52
C VAL A 440 -3.25 10.35 25.90
N PRO A 441 -2.45 9.86 24.94
CA PRO A 441 -1.05 9.49 25.16
C PRO A 441 -0.22 10.63 25.75
N LYS A 442 0.62 10.30 26.73
CA LYS A 442 1.56 11.25 27.32
C LYS A 442 2.47 11.86 26.23
N ASN A 443 2.63 13.19 26.26
CA ASN A 443 3.41 13.99 25.32
C ASN A 443 2.87 14.00 23.85
N MET A 444 1.65 13.50 23.58
CA MET A 444 1.07 13.52 22.22
C MET A 444 1.06 14.92 21.58
N ASN A 445 0.84 15.97 22.37
CA ASN A 445 0.84 17.34 21.85
C ASN A 445 2.20 17.81 21.31
N GLU A 446 3.30 17.16 21.70
CA GLU A 446 4.66 17.45 21.22
C GLU A 446 4.93 16.83 19.83
N LEU A 447 3.99 16.06 19.26
CA LEU A 447 4.09 15.49 17.92
C LEU A 447 3.64 16.44 16.80
N PHE A 448 2.91 17.52 17.11
CA PHE A 448 2.25 18.35 16.10
C PHE A 448 3.05 19.63 15.77
N PRO A 449 3.18 20.00 14.48
CA PRO A 449 2.71 19.28 13.29
C PRO A 449 3.53 18.00 13.02
N ALA A 450 2.84 16.90 12.75
CA ALA A 450 3.45 15.64 12.36
C ALA A 450 3.47 15.53 10.83
N HIS A 451 4.53 14.95 10.26
CA HIS A 451 4.67 14.81 8.81
C HIS A 451 4.99 13.35 8.46
N PHE A 452 4.13 12.72 7.68
CA PHE A 452 4.39 11.44 7.02
C PHE A 452 4.96 11.77 5.64
N LEU A 453 6.18 11.32 5.35
CA LEU A 453 6.93 11.68 4.16
C LEU A 453 7.17 10.45 3.30
N VAL A 454 6.49 10.37 2.15
CA VAL A 454 6.71 9.33 1.14
C VAL A 454 7.63 9.91 0.06
N ASP A 455 8.75 9.22 -0.17
CA ASP A 455 9.85 9.57 -1.06
C ASP A 455 9.56 9.10 -2.49
N TYR A 456 9.14 7.84 -2.66
CA TYR A 456 8.62 7.35 -3.93
C TYR A 456 7.58 6.26 -3.75
N VAL A 457 6.76 6.07 -4.78
CA VAL A 457 5.95 4.88 -5.04
C VAL A 457 6.43 4.27 -6.34
N ARG A 458 6.70 2.96 -6.36
CA ARG A 458 7.04 2.22 -7.58
C ARG A 458 6.31 0.88 -7.62
N VAL A 459 5.70 0.56 -8.76
CA VAL A 459 5.01 -0.72 -9.00
C VAL A 459 5.63 -1.39 -10.21
N TYR A 460 5.91 -2.69 -10.09
CA TYR A 460 6.57 -3.50 -11.09
C TYR A 460 5.77 -4.79 -11.34
N GLN A 461 5.75 -5.27 -12.58
CA GLN A 461 5.08 -6.51 -12.95
C GLN A 461 6.00 -7.42 -13.77
N ASN A 462 5.80 -8.73 -13.66
CA ASN A 462 6.57 -9.73 -14.40
C ASN A 462 6.04 -9.79 -15.84
N PRO A 463 6.83 -9.43 -16.88
CA PRO A 463 6.37 -9.41 -18.26
C PRO A 463 6.07 -10.81 -18.85
N ALA A 464 6.33 -11.88 -18.11
CA ALA A 464 5.95 -13.25 -18.46
C ALA A 464 4.66 -13.73 -17.78
N ASP A 465 4.08 -12.99 -16.82
CA ASP A 465 2.84 -13.34 -16.12
C ASP A 465 1.65 -12.51 -16.66
N PRO A 466 0.72 -13.12 -17.42
CA PRO A 466 -0.45 -12.42 -17.98
C PRO A 466 -1.59 -12.18 -16.97
N THR A 467 -1.45 -12.61 -15.71
CA THR A 467 -2.42 -12.33 -14.64
C THR A 467 -2.13 -11.01 -13.91
N GLN A 468 -0.91 -10.49 -14.06
CA GLN A 468 -0.50 -9.20 -13.56
C GLN A 468 -0.90 -8.12 -14.57
N GLU A 469 -1.91 -7.34 -14.23
CA GLU A 469 -2.58 -6.38 -15.12
C GLU A 469 -2.55 -4.96 -14.54
N ILE A 470 -2.62 -3.95 -15.40
CA ILE A 470 -2.76 -2.53 -15.03
C ILE A 470 -4.20 -2.10 -15.34
N GLY A 471 -4.71 -1.16 -14.56
CA GLY A 471 -6.00 -0.50 -14.79
C GLY A 471 -7.03 -0.86 -13.73
N CYS A 472 -7.99 0.04 -13.55
CA CYS A 472 -9.00 -0.07 -12.49
C CYS A 472 -10.19 -0.98 -12.83
N SER A 473 -10.35 -1.37 -14.09
CA SER A 473 -11.41 -2.27 -14.57
C SER A 473 -10.90 -3.18 -15.71
N PRO A 474 -9.90 -4.04 -15.46
CA PRO A 474 -9.36 -4.96 -16.46
C PRO A 474 -10.44 -5.94 -16.94
N ALA A 475 -10.26 -6.51 -18.14
CA ALA A 475 -11.23 -7.44 -18.71
C ALA A 475 -11.38 -8.75 -17.90
N SER A 476 -10.39 -9.10 -17.08
CA SER A 476 -10.43 -10.23 -16.17
C SER A 476 -11.31 -9.97 -14.93
N THR A 477 -11.27 -8.77 -14.35
CA THR A 477 -12.01 -8.37 -13.13
C THR A 477 -12.59 -6.95 -13.27
N PRO A 478 -13.60 -6.74 -14.13
CA PRO A 478 -14.13 -5.40 -14.42
C PRO A 478 -14.86 -4.78 -13.22
N THR A 479 -14.78 -3.45 -13.08
CA THR A 479 -15.45 -2.68 -12.00
C THR A 479 -16.23 -1.48 -12.54
N GLU A 480 -15.90 -0.97 -13.73
CA GLU A 480 -16.37 0.33 -14.22
C GLU A 480 -17.91 0.43 -14.27
N GLN A 481 -18.56 -0.61 -14.78
CA GLN A 481 -20.02 -0.65 -14.89
C GLN A 481 -20.72 -0.77 -13.53
N TRP A 482 -20.06 -1.40 -12.53
CA TRP A 482 -20.59 -1.51 -11.17
C TRP A 482 -20.52 -0.17 -10.45
N ILE A 483 -19.35 0.49 -10.50
CA ILE A 483 -19.14 1.81 -9.89
C ILE A 483 -20.07 2.85 -10.54
N ARG A 484 -20.22 2.79 -11.88
CA ARG A 484 -21.17 3.64 -12.63
C ARG A 484 -22.64 3.32 -12.31
N GLY A 485 -22.96 2.05 -12.03
CA GLY A 485 -24.31 1.58 -11.72
C GLY A 485 -24.81 1.98 -10.33
N HIS A 486 -23.89 2.18 -9.38
CA HIS A 486 -24.15 2.51 -7.98
C HIS A 486 -23.38 3.77 -7.55
N ALA A 487 -23.30 4.76 -8.44
CA ALA A 487 -22.45 5.96 -8.29
C ALA A 487 -22.63 6.69 -6.95
N GLU A 488 -23.85 6.69 -6.41
CA GLU A 488 -24.24 7.29 -5.14
C GLU A 488 -23.55 6.66 -3.91
N LEU A 489 -23.11 5.41 -3.99
CA LEU A 489 -22.38 4.73 -2.90
C LEU A 489 -20.95 5.28 -2.72
N TYR A 490 -20.42 5.95 -3.75
CA TYR A 490 -19.07 6.48 -3.83
C TYR A 490 -19.03 8.00 -3.63
N MET A 491 -20.10 8.62 -3.14
CA MET A 491 -20.30 10.08 -3.08
C MET A 491 -20.73 10.56 -1.68
N GLU A 492 -20.31 11.76 -1.28
CA GLU A 492 -20.84 12.45 -0.10
C GLU A 492 -22.12 13.24 -0.42
N PRO A 493 -23.01 13.50 0.56
CA PRO A 493 -24.28 14.19 0.34
C PRO A 493 -24.12 15.60 -0.27
N GLY A 494 -24.53 15.75 -1.53
CA GLY A 494 -24.49 17.00 -2.28
C GLY A 494 -23.41 17.07 -3.36
N GLU A 495 -22.57 16.05 -3.51
CA GLU A 495 -21.73 15.88 -4.70
C GLU A 495 -22.59 15.55 -5.94
N THR A 496 -22.04 15.80 -7.13
CA THR A 496 -22.71 15.53 -8.43
C THR A 496 -22.00 14.48 -9.30
N THR A 497 -20.85 13.99 -8.83
CA THR A 497 -20.04 12.91 -9.40
C THR A 497 -19.15 12.34 -8.29
N TYR A 498 -18.78 11.07 -8.37
CA TYR A 498 -17.80 10.46 -7.46
C TYR A 498 -16.36 10.91 -7.75
N MET A 499 -16.07 11.37 -8.97
CA MET A 499 -14.77 11.88 -9.38
C MET A 499 -14.92 12.95 -10.47
N ARG A 500 -14.06 13.98 -10.43
CA ARG A 500 -13.95 15.02 -11.46
C ARG A 500 -12.84 14.66 -12.45
N ALA A 501 -13.09 14.95 -13.72
CA ALA A 501 -12.05 14.92 -14.74
C ALA A 501 -10.95 15.95 -14.40
N VAL A 502 -9.68 15.55 -14.55
CA VAL A 502 -8.53 16.43 -14.35
C VAL A 502 -8.37 17.33 -15.59
N PRO A 503 -8.38 18.66 -15.46
CA PRO A 503 -8.31 19.56 -16.60
C PRO A 503 -6.85 19.76 -17.04
N HIS A 504 -6.64 19.88 -18.34
CA HIS A 504 -5.34 20.21 -18.93
C HIS A 504 -5.10 21.73 -18.84
N GLY A 505 -4.76 22.20 -17.65
CA GLY A 505 -4.65 23.63 -17.32
C GLY A 505 -6.00 24.29 -17.01
N GLY A 506 -6.11 25.59 -17.25
CA GLY A 506 -7.30 26.39 -16.95
C GLY A 506 -7.31 27.06 -15.57
N GLY A 507 -6.38 26.72 -14.67
CA GLY A 507 -6.20 27.38 -13.38
C GLY A 507 -5.64 28.79 -13.54
N ALA A 508 -6.07 29.71 -12.67
CA ALA A 508 -5.69 31.12 -12.74
C ALA A 508 -4.18 31.33 -12.52
N CYS A 509 -3.59 32.31 -13.22
CA CYS A 509 -2.17 32.62 -13.13
C CYS A 509 -1.90 34.12 -13.27
N MET A 510 -0.76 34.57 -12.79
CA MET A 510 -0.22 35.91 -13.03
C MET A 510 1.00 35.86 -13.96
N SER A 511 1.79 34.78 -13.85
CA SER A 511 3.05 34.53 -14.53
C SER A 511 3.19 33.05 -14.90
N ASP A 512 4.15 32.71 -15.76
CA ASP A 512 4.41 31.30 -16.11
C ASP A 512 4.76 30.45 -14.87
N ALA A 513 5.41 31.03 -13.85
CA ALA A 513 5.83 30.31 -12.63
C ALA A 513 4.66 29.67 -11.85
N ASP A 514 3.45 30.24 -11.96
CA ASP A 514 2.23 29.68 -11.36
C ASP A 514 1.88 28.33 -12.00
N CYS A 515 2.22 28.15 -13.27
CA CYS A 515 1.92 27.01 -14.15
C CYS A 515 3.08 26.00 -14.15
N GLY A 516 3.16 25.15 -13.13
CA GLY A 516 4.15 24.07 -13.08
C GLY A 516 5.59 24.57 -12.92
N GLY A 517 5.81 25.74 -12.32
CA GLY A 517 7.12 26.41 -12.24
C GLY A 517 7.51 27.19 -13.50
N GLY A 518 6.73 27.08 -14.58
CA GLY A 518 6.84 27.90 -15.78
C GLY A 518 7.84 27.40 -16.82
N GLY A 519 7.36 27.31 -18.06
CA GLY A 519 8.18 26.98 -19.23
C GLY A 519 7.36 26.30 -20.33
N ALA A 520 7.97 26.13 -21.51
CA ALA A 520 7.34 25.33 -22.57
C ALA A 520 7.19 23.84 -22.19
N ASP A 521 8.04 23.37 -21.26
CA ASP A 521 8.12 21.97 -20.86
C ASP A 521 7.07 21.57 -19.81
N THR A 522 6.54 22.52 -19.03
CA THR A 522 5.53 22.29 -17.97
C THR A 522 4.22 23.01 -18.24
N GLY A 523 4.25 24.35 -18.29
CA GLY A 523 3.08 25.18 -18.55
C GLY A 523 3.39 26.66 -18.67
N VAL A 524 2.51 27.36 -19.37
CA VAL A 524 2.61 28.81 -19.66
C VAL A 524 1.32 29.53 -19.30
N CYS A 525 1.44 30.73 -18.76
CA CYS A 525 0.33 31.58 -18.36
C CYS A 525 -0.16 32.40 -19.56
N ARG A 526 -1.40 32.16 -20.00
CA ARG A 526 -1.96 32.75 -21.23
C ARG A 526 -3.30 33.43 -20.95
N GLY A 527 -3.52 34.57 -21.59
CA GLY A 527 -4.78 35.32 -21.50
C GLY A 527 -4.59 36.83 -21.60
N GLY A 528 -5.67 37.57 -21.34
CA GLY A 528 -5.66 39.04 -21.28
C GLY A 528 -5.33 39.57 -19.88
N GLU A 529 -5.34 40.88 -19.69
CA GLU A 529 -5.10 41.48 -18.36
C GLU A 529 -6.21 41.20 -17.35
N LEU A 530 -7.44 40.93 -17.82
CA LEU A 530 -8.61 40.66 -16.98
C LEU A 530 -8.79 39.18 -16.61
N ALA A 531 -8.15 38.27 -17.34
CA ALA A 531 -8.20 36.82 -17.09
C ALA A 531 -7.02 36.14 -17.79
N ARG A 532 -6.18 35.46 -17.01
CA ARG A 532 -5.12 34.56 -17.48
C ARG A 532 -5.26 33.19 -16.83
N ALA A 533 -4.98 32.15 -17.58
CA ALA A 533 -5.00 30.77 -17.13
C ALA A 533 -3.78 30.00 -17.65
N CYS A 534 -3.39 28.96 -16.92
CA CYS A 534 -2.34 28.06 -17.33
C CYS A 534 -2.76 27.22 -18.55
N GLN A 535 -1.84 27.05 -19.50
CA GLN A 535 -1.90 26.05 -20.56
C GLN A 535 -0.72 25.12 -20.36
N CYS A 536 -0.97 23.82 -20.20
CA CYS A 536 0.07 22.84 -19.90
C CYS A 536 0.73 22.31 -21.18
N SER A 537 1.93 21.75 -21.04
CA SER A 537 2.53 20.91 -22.09
C SER A 537 1.85 19.53 -22.14
N GLU A 538 2.13 18.74 -23.17
CA GLU A 538 1.56 17.37 -23.31
C GLU A 538 1.94 16.44 -22.15
N ALA A 539 3.03 16.73 -21.43
CA ALA A 539 3.52 15.91 -20.31
C ALA A 539 2.94 16.30 -18.94
N TRP A 540 2.20 17.40 -18.81
CA TRP A 540 1.69 17.92 -17.53
C TRP A 540 0.20 18.25 -17.57
N THR A 541 -0.46 18.12 -16.43
CA THR A 541 -1.91 18.29 -16.27
C THR A 541 -2.28 18.86 -14.89
N GLY A 542 -3.58 18.94 -14.62
CA GLY A 542 -4.16 19.68 -13.52
C GLY A 542 -4.26 21.17 -13.84
N PRO A 543 -5.06 21.94 -13.10
CA PRO A 543 -5.34 23.34 -13.45
C PRO A 543 -4.09 24.23 -13.49
N HIS A 544 -3.06 23.88 -12.72
CA HIS A 544 -1.79 24.62 -12.64
C HIS A 544 -0.58 23.84 -13.20
N CYS A 545 -0.79 22.78 -14.00
CA CYS A 545 0.30 22.03 -14.67
C CYS A 545 1.35 21.45 -13.70
N ARG A 546 0.92 20.94 -12.54
CA ARG A 546 1.81 20.43 -11.47
C ARG A 546 1.83 18.90 -11.35
N ALA A 547 0.87 18.20 -11.96
CA ALA A 547 0.86 16.74 -11.98
C ALA A 547 1.32 16.23 -13.36
N PRO A 548 2.14 15.18 -13.48
CA PRO A 548 2.49 14.61 -14.77
C PRO A 548 1.25 13.97 -15.43
N ALA A 549 1.04 14.21 -16.73
CA ALA A 549 -0.19 13.87 -17.47
C ALA A 549 -0.42 12.37 -17.76
N GLY A 550 0.21 11.49 -16.99
CA GLY A 550 0.14 10.04 -17.16
C GLY A 550 -1.28 9.51 -17.11
N PHE A 551 -1.75 8.98 -18.25
CA PHE A 551 -3.04 8.32 -18.38
C PHE A 551 -3.03 7.40 -19.62
N ASP A 552 -2.73 6.11 -19.43
CA ASP A 552 -2.96 5.10 -20.45
C ASP A 552 -3.27 3.74 -19.79
N ASP A 553 -4.55 3.34 -19.81
CA ASP A 553 -4.99 2.03 -19.32
C ASP A 553 -4.56 0.87 -20.25
N ALA A 554 -3.93 1.16 -21.40
CA ALA A 554 -3.50 0.16 -22.37
C ALA A 554 -1.97 0.18 -22.58
N PRO A 555 -1.21 -0.81 -22.07
CA PRO A 555 0.20 -0.94 -22.45
C PRO A 555 0.31 -1.18 -23.98
N PRO A 556 1.34 -0.62 -24.66
CA PRO A 556 1.45 -0.62 -26.12
C PRO A 556 1.77 -2.02 -26.71
N GLY A 557 0.77 -2.90 -26.69
CA GLY A 557 0.86 -4.29 -27.18
C GLY A 557 -0.43 -5.12 -27.14
N GLY A 558 -1.41 -4.78 -26.29
CA GLY A 558 -2.70 -5.48 -26.20
C GLY A 558 -3.74 -4.97 -27.20
N GLY A 559 -4.42 -5.84 -27.95
CA GLY A 559 -5.33 -5.41 -29.02
C GLY A 559 -6.64 -6.18 -29.13
N GLY A 560 -7.76 -5.45 -29.15
CA GLY A 560 -9.00 -5.87 -29.83
C GLY A 560 -10.30 -5.87 -29.01
N GLY A 561 -11.08 -4.80 -29.11
CA GLY A 561 -12.48 -4.71 -28.65
C GLY A 561 -13.08 -3.39 -29.12
N ALA A 562 -14.35 -3.36 -29.55
CA ALA A 562 -14.90 -2.20 -30.30
C ALA A 562 -16.31 -1.75 -29.87
N GLY A 563 -16.47 -0.44 -29.69
CA GLY A 563 -17.77 0.26 -29.59
C GLY A 563 -17.69 1.57 -28.77
N GLY A 564 -18.15 2.73 -29.24
CA GLY A 564 -18.66 2.99 -30.60
C GLY A 564 -19.48 4.28 -30.84
N ALA A 565 -19.13 5.46 -30.32
CA ALA A 565 -19.66 6.76 -30.78
C ALA A 565 -18.82 7.95 -30.23
N GLY A 566 -18.54 9.05 -30.95
CA GLY A 566 -18.71 9.29 -32.39
C GLY A 566 -18.68 10.79 -32.76
N GLY A 567 -17.74 11.22 -33.62
CA GLY A 567 -17.74 12.56 -34.22
C GLY A 567 -16.37 13.09 -34.68
N GLY A 568 -16.28 13.61 -35.90
CA GLY A 568 -15.08 14.33 -36.42
C GLY A 568 -14.20 13.52 -37.38
N ALA A 569 -14.51 13.55 -38.69
CA ALA A 569 -13.73 12.82 -39.70
C ALA A 569 -12.53 13.63 -40.23
N GLY A 570 -11.31 13.23 -39.86
CA GLY A 570 -10.05 13.70 -40.44
C GLY A 570 -9.21 12.54 -40.95
N ALA A 571 -9.18 12.31 -42.27
CA ALA A 571 -8.52 11.13 -42.86
C ALA A 571 -7.00 11.30 -42.95
N PHE A 572 -6.27 10.90 -41.91
CA PHE A 572 -4.81 10.83 -41.95
C PHE A 572 -4.33 9.73 -42.91
N ALA A 573 -3.53 10.12 -43.90
CA ALA A 573 -2.97 9.20 -44.88
C ALA A 573 -1.87 8.31 -44.27
N ARG A 574 -1.75 7.08 -44.76
CA ARG A 574 -0.59 6.21 -44.44
C ARG A 574 0.71 6.91 -44.85
N PRO A 575 1.74 6.96 -43.99
CA PRO A 575 3.01 7.62 -44.32
C PRO A 575 3.69 6.90 -45.48
N THR A 576 3.96 7.62 -46.56
CA THR A 576 4.73 7.13 -47.70
C THR A 576 6.23 7.12 -47.37
N VAL A 577 6.87 5.98 -47.49
CA VAL A 577 8.33 5.87 -47.29
C VAL A 577 9.05 6.67 -48.38
N PRO A 578 9.95 7.62 -48.05
CA PRO A 578 10.70 8.37 -49.05
C PRO A 578 11.50 7.44 -49.98
N PRO A 579 11.53 7.69 -51.31
CA PRO A 579 12.18 6.79 -52.27
C PRO A 579 13.66 6.47 -51.96
N ALA A 580 14.38 7.40 -51.32
CA ALA A 580 15.76 7.22 -50.88
C ALA A 580 15.93 6.11 -49.83
N LEU A 581 14.96 5.91 -48.93
CA LEU A 581 15.00 4.86 -47.90
C LEU A 581 14.71 3.47 -48.50
N ALA A 582 13.80 3.38 -49.46
CA ALA A 582 13.57 2.13 -50.20
C ALA A 582 14.82 1.68 -50.99
N ALA A 583 15.52 2.63 -51.63
CA ALA A 583 16.76 2.35 -52.34
C ALA A 583 17.89 1.85 -51.40
N ALA A 584 18.01 2.45 -50.20
CA ALA A 584 19.00 2.03 -49.21
C ALA A 584 18.75 0.59 -48.69
N ALA A 585 17.49 0.23 -48.44
CA ALA A 585 17.10 -1.13 -48.03
C ALA A 585 17.43 -2.18 -49.12
N ALA A 586 17.14 -1.87 -50.38
CA ALA A 586 17.46 -2.75 -51.51
C ALA A 586 18.98 -2.97 -51.68
N ALA A 587 19.78 -1.92 -51.52
CA ALA A 587 21.24 -2.01 -51.60
C ALA A 587 21.85 -2.88 -50.49
N LEU A 588 21.30 -2.82 -49.26
CA LEU A 588 21.72 -3.67 -48.15
C LEU A 588 21.34 -5.14 -48.39
N ALA A 589 20.13 -5.42 -48.86
CA ALA A 589 19.69 -6.78 -49.20
C ALA A 589 20.60 -7.45 -50.26
N ALA A 590 21.00 -6.69 -51.29
CA ALA A 590 21.94 -7.17 -52.32
C ALA A 590 23.32 -7.56 -51.74
N MET A 591 23.85 -6.79 -50.78
CA MET A 591 25.13 -7.09 -50.13
C MET A 591 25.08 -8.36 -49.27
N PHE A 592 23.96 -8.63 -48.57
CA PHE A 592 23.80 -9.87 -47.81
C PHE A 592 23.66 -11.10 -48.72
N LEU A 593 22.94 -11.00 -49.83
CA LEU A 593 22.84 -12.09 -50.81
C LEU A 593 24.20 -12.42 -51.47
N GLY A 594 25.02 -11.41 -51.76
CA GLY A 594 26.36 -11.60 -52.34
C GLY A 594 27.33 -12.38 -51.43
N THR A 595 27.24 -12.22 -50.11
CA THR A 595 28.17 -12.88 -49.17
C THR A 595 27.82 -14.36 -48.88
N GLY A 596 26.55 -14.76 -49.05
CA GLY A 596 26.12 -16.15 -48.90
C GLY A 596 26.71 -17.08 -49.96
N ALA A 597 26.73 -16.65 -51.22
CA ALA A 597 27.20 -17.46 -52.36
C ALA A 597 28.66 -17.90 -52.23
N VAL A 598 29.55 -17.02 -51.75
CA VAL A 598 30.99 -17.29 -51.63
C VAL A 598 31.28 -18.38 -50.57
N ARG A 599 30.52 -18.40 -49.46
CA ARG A 599 30.68 -19.44 -48.42
C ARG A 599 30.18 -20.83 -48.85
N ALA A 600 29.23 -20.90 -49.78
CA ALA A 600 28.71 -22.18 -50.29
C ALA A 600 29.71 -22.89 -51.23
N ALA A 601 30.44 -22.15 -52.05
CA ALA A 601 31.39 -22.70 -53.02
C ALA A 601 32.57 -23.44 -52.36
N HIS A 602 33.11 -22.90 -51.27
CA HIS A 602 34.35 -23.42 -50.67
C HIS A 602 34.18 -24.77 -49.93
N ARG A 603 32.95 -25.14 -49.53
CA ARG A 603 32.67 -26.37 -48.76
C ARG A 603 32.40 -27.62 -49.62
N ARG A 604 32.43 -27.53 -50.95
CA ARG A 604 32.17 -28.69 -51.85
C ARG A 604 33.42 -29.48 -52.31
N LYS A 605 34.64 -29.11 -51.90
CA LYS A 605 35.89 -29.69 -52.47
C LYS A 605 36.54 -30.84 -51.68
N ASN A 606 35.91 -31.37 -50.63
CA ASN A 606 36.36 -32.60 -49.95
C ASN A 606 35.17 -33.44 -49.47
N ARG A 607 34.72 -34.37 -50.33
CA ARG A 607 33.93 -35.54 -49.95
C ARG A 607 34.50 -36.75 -50.67
N GLY A 608 34.96 -37.75 -49.93
CA GLY A 608 35.46 -39.00 -50.49
C GLY A 608 35.49 -40.11 -49.44
N ILE A 609 35.02 -41.29 -49.86
CA ILE A 609 35.36 -42.61 -49.31
C ILE A 609 34.83 -42.96 -47.90
N ARG A 610 33.72 -43.74 -47.88
CA ARG A 610 33.46 -44.99 -47.09
C ARG A 610 33.52 -44.93 -45.53
N THR A 611 32.88 -45.80 -44.72
CA THR A 611 31.77 -46.80 -44.85
C THR A 611 31.16 -47.03 -43.45
N CYS A 612 30.08 -47.81 -43.35
CA CYS A 612 29.44 -48.26 -42.09
C CYS A 612 30.37 -49.04 -41.14
N ILE A 613 30.06 -49.10 -39.83
CA ILE A 613 29.86 -50.33 -38.99
C ILE A 613 29.76 -50.05 -37.45
N THR A 614 28.59 -50.39 -36.88
CA THR A 614 28.23 -50.90 -35.51
C THR A 614 28.83 -50.43 -34.16
N ARG A 615 27.92 -50.44 -33.14
CA ARG A 615 28.06 -50.90 -31.71
C ARG A 615 28.65 -49.99 -30.59
N GLN A 616 27.76 -49.67 -29.64
CA GLN A 616 27.84 -49.64 -28.15
C GLN A 616 28.96 -50.46 -27.43
N PRO A 617 29.21 -50.28 -26.11
CA PRO A 617 29.30 -49.05 -25.26
C PRO A 617 30.45 -49.17 -24.18
N CYS A 618 30.30 -48.62 -22.96
CA CYS A 618 31.11 -48.83 -21.71
C CYS A 618 32.51 -48.14 -21.63
N VAL A 619 33.15 -47.82 -20.48
CA VAL A 619 32.78 -47.77 -19.02
C VAL A 619 33.78 -46.89 -18.20
N GLU A 620 33.27 -46.20 -17.16
CA GLU A 620 33.86 -45.70 -15.86
C GLU A 620 35.24 -44.98 -15.64
N HIS A 621 35.24 -44.26 -14.48
CA HIS A 621 36.31 -43.98 -13.48
C HIS A 621 37.34 -42.81 -13.58
N TRP A 622 37.06 -41.77 -12.77
CA TRP A 622 37.91 -41.16 -11.69
C TRP A 622 39.41 -40.85 -11.91
N CYS A 623 39.80 -39.56 -11.78
CA CYS A 623 40.55 -39.03 -10.59
C CYS A 623 40.95 -37.53 -10.68
N ARG A 624 41.25 -36.92 -9.52
CA ARG A 624 41.96 -35.60 -9.40
C ARG A 624 43.48 -35.82 -9.20
N PRO A 625 44.31 -34.77 -9.37
CA PRO A 625 45.09 -34.29 -8.21
C PRO A 625 45.04 -32.75 -8.05
N ALA A 626 45.95 -32.16 -7.25
CA ALA A 626 45.74 -30.87 -6.58
C ALA A 626 46.90 -29.83 -6.66
N LEU A 627 46.56 -28.60 -6.26
CA LEU A 627 47.38 -27.55 -5.60
C LEU A 627 48.92 -27.63 -5.60
N VAL A 628 49.58 -26.55 -6.03
CA VAL A 628 50.76 -25.94 -5.36
C VAL A 628 50.71 -24.40 -5.49
N ARG A 629 51.18 -23.67 -4.46
CA ARG A 629 51.42 -22.20 -4.46
C ARG A 629 52.89 -21.90 -4.77
N LEU A 630 53.21 -20.67 -5.21
CA LEU A 630 54.43 -19.98 -4.76
C LEU A 630 54.31 -18.44 -4.87
N ARG A 631 55.14 -17.73 -4.10
CA ARG A 631 55.34 -16.26 -4.10
C ARG A 631 56.77 -15.97 -4.59
N PHE A 632 57.06 -14.75 -5.07
CA PHE A 632 57.91 -13.76 -4.36
C PHE A 632 57.90 -12.41 -5.12
N ALA A 633 58.59 -11.39 -4.59
CA ALA A 633 58.55 -10.00 -5.07
C ALA A 633 59.91 -9.30 -4.86
N ALA A 634 60.15 -8.15 -5.52
CA ALA A 634 60.83 -6.97 -4.94
C ALA A 634 61.03 -5.78 -5.92
N HIS A 635 60.86 -4.56 -5.39
CA HIS A 635 61.66 -3.33 -5.65
C HIS A 635 61.56 -2.63 -7.04
N MET A 636 61.83 -1.31 -7.22
CA MET A 636 62.29 -0.24 -6.30
C MET A 636 61.92 1.19 -6.79
N SER A 637 61.77 2.17 -5.87
CA SER A 637 62.09 3.63 -5.95
C SER A 637 61.73 4.54 -7.17
N SER A 638 61.52 5.87 -7.03
CA SER A 638 61.51 6.77 -5.85
C SER A 638 60.80 8.12 -6.07
N ARG A 639 60.06 8.57 -5.05
CA ARG A 639 59.99 9.93 -4.44
C ARG A 639 60.02 11.21 -5.30
N HIS A 640 59.08 12.12 -5.02
CA HIS A 640 59.39 13.34 -4.24
C HIS A 640 58.17 13.82 -3.42
N THR A 641 58.39 14.68 -2.42
CA THR A 641 57.43 14.97 -1.33
C THR A 641 57.62 16.35 -0.66
N THR A 642 56.54 16.96 -0.18
CA THR A 642 56.53 18.00 0.89
C THR A 642 55.34 17.79 1.85
N LYS A 643 55.32 18.43 3.03
CA LYS A 643 54.61 17.97 4.25
C LYS A 643 53.41 18.83 4.72
N PRO A 644 52.50 18.27 5.55
CA PRO A 644 51.50 19.01 6.34
C PRO A 644 51.99 19.43 7.74
N LEU A 645 51.18 20.24 8.45
CA LEU A 645 51.35 20.73 9.83
C LEU A 645 49.97 20.73 10.55
N THR A 646 49.70 19.86 11.55
CA THR A 646 49.93 19.94 13.03
C THR A 646 48.75 20.49 13.86
N ARG A 647 48.35 19.72 14.89
CA ARG A 647 47.49 20.13 16.03
C ARG A 647 48.33 20.72 17.19
N PRO A 648 47.73 21.53 18.09
CA PRO A 648 48.08 21.62 19.52
C PRO A 648 47.07 20.85 20.42
N ALA A 649 47.22 20.92 21.75
CA ALA A 649 46.62 19.96 22.70
C ALA A 649 45.97 20.57 23.97
N LEU A 650 45.47 19.67 24.84
CA LEU A 650 44.77 19.84 26.13
C LEU A 650 45.55 20.63 27.21
N PRO A 651 44.86 20.99 28.31
CA PRO A 651 45.23 20.43 29.62
C PRO A 651 44.11 19.61 30.31
N ARG A 652 44.48 18.87 31.37
CA ARG A 652 43.59 18.01 32.20
C ARG A 652 43.38 18.61 33.60
N ALA A 653 42.23 18.30 34.24
CA ALA A 653 42.13 17.43 35.43
C ALA A 653 40.90 17.75 36.33
N PHE A 654 40.14 16.73 36.74
CA PHE A 654 39.88 16.37 38.18
C PHE A 654 38.86 15.22 38.33
N ARG A 655 39.27 14.17 39.05
CA ARG A 655 38.52 13.07 39.73
C ARG A 655 39.59 12.30 40.54
N PRO A 656 39.32 11.77 41.75
CA PRO A 656 38.38 10.66 42.01
C PRO A 656 37.32 11.07 43.08
N GLU A 657 36.51 10.24 43.76
CA GLU A 657 36.71 8.94 44.42
C GLU A 657 35.52 7.95 44.27
N SER A 658 35.64 6.76 44.88
CA SER A 658 34.74 5.62 44.71
C SER A 658 34.71 4.69 45.95
N ALA A 659 33.53 4.44 46.50
CA ALA A 659 33.19 3.32 47.40
C ALA A 659 31.66 3.15 47.45
N GLY A 660 31.08 1.97 47.66
CA GLY A 660 31.67 0.63 47.78
C GLY A 660 30.58 -0.46 47.75
N TYR A 661 30.97 -1.71 47.50
CA TYR A 661 30.05 -2.86 47.50
C TYR A 661 29.72 -3.32 48.93
N ALA A 662 28.50 -3.81 49.13
CA ALA A 662 28.17 -4.73 50.22
C ALA A 662 27.13 -5.75 49.71
N ALA A 663 27.48 -7.03 49.75
CA ALA A 663 26.55 -8.14 49.57
C ALA A 663 26.41 -8.87 50.92
N LEU A 664 25.21 -9.39 51.21
CA LEU A 664 24.98 -10.28 52.35
C LEU A 664 24.12 -11.47 51.93
N ASP A 665 24.41 -12.61 52.54
CA ASP A 665 23.91 -13.94 52.14
C ASP A 665 22.68 -14.35 52.96
N ALA A 666 21.97 -15.38 52.49
CA ALA A 666 20.67 -15.81 53.00
C ALA A 666 20.74 -16.66 54.29
N ARG A 667 19.60 -16.73 55.02
CA ARG A 667 19.10 -17.97 55.67
C ARG A 667 17.67 -17.88 56.19
N ASN A 668 16.90 -18.93 55.89
CA ASN A 668 15.83 -19.58 56.65
C ASN A 668 14.69 -18.74 57.27
N ALA A 669 13.52 -18.81 56.63
CA ALA A 669 12.27 -19.20 57.30
C ALA A 669 11.51 -20.17 56.38
N THR A 670 10.78 -21.15 56.94
CA THR A 670 10.26 -22.32 56.20
C THR A 670 8.74 -22.44 56.20
N VAL A 671 8.21 -22.95 55.08
CA VAL A 671 6.88 -23.58 54.90
C VAL A 671 5.64 -22.69 55.06
N ALA A 672 4.98 -22.42 53.93
CA ALA A 672 3.58 -22.83 53.70
C ALA A 672 3.28 -22.83 52.18
N ASN A 673 2.89 -23.98 51.61
CA ASN A 673 2.39 -24.03 50.23
C ASN A 673 0.90 -23.73 50.19
N HIS A 674 0.48 -22.67 49.51
CA HIS A 674 -0.83 -22.59 48.88
C HIS A 674 -0.73 -21.79 47.58
N ALA A 675 -1.03 -22.45 46.45
CA ALA A 675 -1.27 -21.75 45.21
C ALA A 675 -2.63 -21.03 45.29
N LEU A 676 -2.68 -19.77 44.87
CA LEU A 676 -3.93 -19.02 44.69
C LEU A 676 -4.05 -18.58 43.24
N ASP A 677 -5.06 -19.14 42.59
CA ASP A 677 -5.51 -18.78 41.25
C ASP A 677 -6.02 -17.33 41.23
N PRO A 678 -5.51 -16.45 40.35
CA PRO A 678 -5.99 -15.07 40.21
C PRO A 678 -7.48 -14.93 39.84
N ALA A 679 -8.12 -15.97 39.30
CA ALA A 679 -9.51 -15.90 38.80
C ALA A 679 -10.58 -15.73 39.90
N ALA A 680 -10.26 -15.98 41.18
CA ALA A 680 -11.26 -16.09 42.25
C ALA A 680 -11.63 -14.77 42.96
N ALA A 681 -10.99 -13.63 42.64
CA ALA A 681 -11.09 -12.38 43.41
C ALA A 681 -12.27 -11.44 43.05
N LEU A 682 -13.26 -11.91 42.27
CA LEU A 682 -14.16 -11.04 41.50
C LEU A 682 -15.67 -11.20 41.81
N GLN A 683 -16.04 -11.70 43.01
CA GLN A 683 -17.43 -12.12 43.27
C GLN A 683 -18.06 -11.71 44.62
N ARG A 684 -17.49 -10.77 45.39
CA ARG A 684 -18.08 -10.29 46.67
C ARG A 684 -17.92 -8.79 46.97
N THR A 685 -18.71 -7.97 46.29
CA THR A 685 -19.20 -6.67 46.78
C THR A 685 -20.48 -6.30 46.02
N TYR A 686 -21.28 -5.36 46.56
CA TYR A 686 -22.54 -4.87 45.98
C TYR A 686 -23.68 -5.89 45.81
N GLY A 687 -24.13 -6.45 46.93
CA GLY A 687 -25.54 -6.81 47.11
C GLY A 687 -26.18 -5.83 48.09
N GLY A 688 -27.17 -5.03 47.66
CA GLY A 688 -27.87 -4.11 48.57
C GLY A 688 -28.88 -3.16 47.90
N ALA A 689 -30.13 -3.21 48.41
CA ALA A 689 -31.22 -2.24 48.28
C ALA A 689 -31.80 -1.91 46.88
N GLY A 690 -33.08 -2.27 46.69
CA GLY A 690 -34.09 -1.21 46.44
C GLY A 690 -34.90 -1.25 45.15
N SER A 691 -35.97 -2.05 45.14
CA SER A 691 -37.20 -1.88 44.33
C SER A 691 -37.75 -0.42 44.34
N THR A 692 -38.55 0.05 43.38
CA THR A 692 -39.80 -0.56 42.85
C THR A 692 -40.25 -0.06 41.47
N HIS A 693 -41.05 -0.92 40.81
CA HIS A 693 -41.89 -0.71 39.62
C HIS A 693 -41.21 -0.66 38.25
#